data_AF-A0AAP8YXW6-F1
#
_entry.id   AF-A0AAP8YXW6-F1
#
_cell.length_a   1.000
_cell.length_b   1.000
_cell.length_c   1.000
_cell.angle_alpha   90.00
_cell.angle_beta   90.00
_cell.angle_gamma   90.00
#
_symmetry.space_group_name_H-M   'P 1'
#
loop_
_entity.id
_entity.type
_entity.pdbx_description
1 polymer ?
#
loop_
_entity_poly.entity_id
_entity_poly.type
_entity_poly.pdbx_seq_one_letter_code
_entity_poly.pdbx_strand_id
1 'polypeptide(L)'
;MADYYTLLTNAGIAYETACKAAGLPIKLTQISVGDGGGSVYNPAATATALKREVWRGPLNALFQDEKNPSWLLAEVTIPPDVGGWYVREAGLWTDTGILYAIIKYPESFKPVLATSGSGKEFYIRSIFETSNASLVTLLIDDTVVKATRAWVMSYLAEELGKLDGKQSVRVAATANVVLNGAQQIDGVAVIAGDRVLLPNQTLAKDNGLWIVANGDWIRANDANVSAKVTPGLTVMVEEGTLNGDSLWHLTTNAPITLGTTALTFKMLAGRTGIAAGTYKSLSVDEYGRATAGSNPDTLAGFGIKDSYTKAEVEALIAKASALPVGSIVAFPVDTPPPGFLELDNSVKSSATYPDLSAYLGGKFNKGDEGVGNFRVPEARGEFLRGWDHGRGIDGGRAIGSSQTDTLQNLYGIFDGYLDITTANGVFGLGNMSKSLTQTTQKDAYHSVIFDASKVARTSTETRPRNIAVMWCIKAWNAPINQGNIDVAALVKEVSRLGSAVPVGAVMAFPTGIVPPGFLELNGSVQSTSAYPDLSAYLGTTFNKGDEGTGNFRLPESRGEFLRGWDHGRGVDTGRAAGSYQTDTLKAHSHYLPTGSGGGQAIDPNGETPSVVLKDTAADWALRSTFGGDNAELSIGSVRTYNYGNATETRPRNLAVMWCIKAWNAPINQGNIDIAALAVLAQQASETNQGTAKVATQAQTNAGADDSVIVTPKKLTWGFQFQKSGIGYCVFPSWLGGFIIQWGVYSIVSSTTDQTIAFPLTFPSAALSAVALSDYTPGSGAVGFVAMGALNKAGFTVRSSMGTSTRWLAVGC
;
A
#
# COMPACT_ATOMS: atom_id res chain seq x y z
N MET A 1 12.34 91.21 -43.03
CA MET A 1 12.75 89.90 -43.57
C MET A 1 13.75 89.33 -42.57
N ALA A 2 13.68 88.05 -42.21
CA ALA A 2 14.63 87.48 -41.24
C ALA A 2 16.07 87.64 -41.75
N ASP A 3 17.03 87.91 -40.86
CA ASP A 3 18.44 88.15 -41.23
C ASP A 3 19.08 86.95 -41.95
N TYR A 4 18.56 85.75 -41.66
CA TYR A 4 18.90 84.45 -42.24
C TYR A 4 17.63 83.69 -42.59
N TYR A 5 17.64 82.98 -43.71
CA TYR A 5 16.45 82.34 -44.27
C TYR A 5 16.82 81.21 -45.22
N THR A 6 15.86 80.32 -45.46
CA THR A 6 15.95 79.27 -46.49
C THR A 6 14.92 79.55 -47.57
N LEU A 7 15.30 79.45 -48.84
CA LEU A 7 14.41 79.56 -49.98
C LEU A 7 14.41 78.25 -50.77
N LEU A 8 13.24 77.75 -51.14
CA LEU A 8 13.14 76.78 -52.23
C LEU A 8 13.55 77.47 -53.53
N THR A 9 14.37 76.81 -54.34
CA THR A 9 14.72 77.36 -55.66
C THR A 9 13.58 77.09 -56.65
N ASN A 10 13.53 77.84 -57.75
CA ASN A 10 12.58 77.59 -58.84
C ASN A 10 12.73 76.17 -59.40
N ALA A 11 13.96 75.64 -59.43
CA ALA A 11 14.25 74.27 -59.84
C ALA A 11 13.78 73.24 -58.80
N GLY A 12 13.92 73.53 -57.51
CA GLY A 12 13.39 72.72 -56.42
C GLY A 12 11.87 72.64 -56.43
N ILE A 13 11.18 73.77 -56.63
CA ILE A 13 9.71 73.82 -56.76
C ILE A 13 9.24 73.03 -57.99
N ALA A 14 9.94 73.14 -59.11
CA ALA A 14 9.63 72.35 -60.31
C ALA A 14 9.82 70.85 -60.07
N TYR A 15 10.87 70.46 -59.34
CA TYR A 15 11.12 69.08 -58.94
C TYR A 15 10.04 68.56 -57.97
N GLU A 16 9.64 69.33 -56.96
CA GLU A 16 8.50 68.99 -56.08
C GLU A 16 7.23 68.74 -56.89
N THR A 17 6.93 69.64 -57.84
CA THR A 17 5.73 69.56 -58.68
C THR A 17 5.76 68.31 -59.56
N ALA A 18 6.92 67.96 -60.12
CA ALA A 18 7.10 66.77 -60.95
C ALA A 18 6.98 65.47 -60.13
N CYS A 19 7.62 65.40 -58.96
CA CYS A 19 7.50 64.27 -58.04
C CYS A 19 6.05 64.07 -57.59
N LYS A 20 5.34 65.17 -57.26
CA LYS A 20 3.91 65.16 -56.89
C LYS A 20 3.01 64.66 -58.02
N ALA A 21 3.25 65.12 -59.25
CA ALA A 21 2.49 64.66 -60.42
C ALA A 21 2.73 63.18 -60.74
N ALA A 22 3.95 62.67 -60.47
CA ALA A 22 4.34 61.29 -60.71
C ALA A 22 4.05 60.33 -59.54
N GLY A 23 3.61 60.83 -58.38
CA GLY A 23 3.48 60.03 -57.16
C GLY A 23 4.82 59.46 -56.64
N LEU A 24 5.94 60.10 -57.00
CA LEU A 24 7.28 59.68 -56.64
C LEU A 24 7.79 60.47 -55.42
N PRO A 25 8.64 59.85 -54.58
CA PRO A 25 9.19 60.52 -53.41
C PRO A 25 10.23 61.57 -53.79
N ILE A 26 10.26 62.69 -53.06
CA ILE A 26 11.33 63.69 -53.16
C ILE A 26 12.56 63.13 -52.43
N LYS A 27 13.68 62.95 -53.14
CA LYS A 27 14.92 62.41 -52.59
C LYS A 27 15.97 63.51 -52.45
N LEU A 28 16.27 63.89 -51.22
CA LEU A 28 17.37 64.80 -50.88
C LEU A 28 18.56 63.98 -50.37
N THR A 29 19.73 64.16 -50.96
CA THR A 29 20.89 63.29 -50.68
C THR A 29 22.12 64.04 -50.19
N GLN A 30 22.29 65.31 -50.55
CA GLN A 30 23.49 66.06 -50.19
C GLN A 30 23.19 67.46 -49.64
N ILE A 31 24.00 67.89 -48.67
CA ILE A 31 24.14 69.30 -48.28
C ILE A 31 25.50 69.79 -48.75
N SER A 32 25.50 71.02 -49.25
CA SER A 32 26.68 71.78 -49.59
C SER A 32 26.75 73.04 -48.75
N VAL A 33 27.96 73.54 -48.57
CA VAL A 33 28.21 74.84 -47.98
C VAL A 33 29.14 75.65 -48.86
N GLY A 34 28.93 76.96 -48.85
CA GLY A 34 29.70 77.93 -49.59
C GLY A 34 30.08 79.11 -48.71
N ASP A 35 31.10 79.83 -49.15
CA ASP A 35 31.60 81.01 -48.46
C ASP A 35 31.11 82.32 -49.10
N GLY A 36 30.12 82.26 -49.99
CA GLY A 36 29.51 83.43 -50.63
C GLY A 36 30.43 84.19 -51.59
N GLY A 37 31.56 83.60 -51.97
CA GLY A 37 32.61 84.28 -52.76
C GLY A 37 33.43 85.28 -51.93
N GLY A 38 33.61 85.01 -50.64
CA GLY A 38 34.41 85.82 -49.72
C GLY A 38 33.65 86.92 -48.97
N SER A 39 32.36 87.13 -49.25
CA SER A 39 31.49 88.09 -48.57
C SER A 39 30.08 87.55 -48.35
N VAL A 40 29.29 88.17 -47.48
CA VAL A 40 27.91 87.74 -47.22
C VAL A 40 27.10 87.77 -48.53
N TYR A 41 26.44 86.66 -48.83
CA TYR A 41 25.64 86.47 -50.03
C TYR A 41 24.14 86.54 -49.69
N ASN A 42 23.35 87.12 -50.58
CA ASN A 42 21.89 87.12 -50.50
C ASN A 42 21.35 86.17 -51.58
N PRO A 43 20.99 84.93 -51.24
CA PRO A 43 20.43 83.96 -52.18
C PRO A 43 19.09 84.42 -52.75
N ALA A 44 18.85 84.07 -54.01
CA ALA A 44 17.58 84.27 -54.71
C ALA A 44 17.00 82.91 -55.16
N ALA A 45 15.67 82.82 -55.29
CA ALA A 45 15.00 81.60 -55.72
C ALA A 45 15.41 81.13 -57.14
N THR A 46 15.98 82.00 -57.96
CA THR A 46 16.53 81.65 -59.28
C THR A 46 17.89 80.91 -59.23
N ALA A 47 18.49 80.73 -58.05
CA ALA A 47 19.77 80.07 -57.91
C ALA A 47 19.71 78.59 -58.34
N THR A 48 20.70 78.17 -59.15
CA THR A 48 20.90 76.77 -59.57
C THR A 48 22.16 76.15 -58.97
N ALA A 49 23.00 76.94 -58.32
CA ALA A 49 24.19 76.55 -57.57
C ALA A 49 24.48 77.58 -56.47
N LEU A 50 25.36 77.24 -55.51
CA LEU A 50 25.92 78.20 -54.57
C LEU A 50 26.84 79.18 -55.29
N LYS A 51 26.98 80.39 -54.75
CA LYS A 51 27.86 81.42 -55.34
C LYS A 51 29.32 80.98 -55.34
N ARG A 52 29.79 80.33 -54.27
CA ARG A 52 31.04 79.56 -54.26
C ARG A 52 30.95 78.41 -53.26
N GLU A 53 30.70 77.22 -53.77
CA GLU A 53 30.74 75.99 -52.97
C GLU A 53 32.17 75.68 -52.53
N VAL A 54 32.34 75.42 -51.23
CA VAL A 54 33.63 75.05 -50.62
C VAL A 54 33.61 73.63 -50.07
N TRP A 55 32.42 73.05 -49.87
CA TRP A 55 32.26 71.66 -49.47
C TRP A 55 30.88 71.13 -49.81
N ARG A 56 30.79 69.83 -50.10
CA ARG A 56 29.56 69.06 -50.26
C ARG A 56 29.74 67.67 -49.69
N GLY A 57 28.70 67.19 -49.01
CA GLY A 57 28.66 65.83 -48.47
C GLY A 57 27.23 65.29 -48.40
N PRO A 58 27.09 63.99 -48.09
CA PRO A 58 25.79 63.38 -47.87
C PRO A 58 25.07 64.02 -46.69
N LEU A 59 23.73 64.04 -46.68
CA LEU A 59 22.96 64.41 -45.48
C LEU A 59 23.24 63.41 -44.36
N ASN A 60 23.35 63.91 -43.12
CA ASN A 60 23.43 63.07 -41.93
C ASN A 60 22.03 62.70 -41.42
N ALA A 61 21.09 63.64 -41.46
CA ALA A 61 19.72 63.43 -41.04
C ALA A 61 18.78 64.38 -41.78
N LEU A 62 17.57 63.90 -42.07
CA LEU A 62 16.44 64.68 -42.52
C LEU A 62 15.25 64.27 -41.64
N PHE A 63 14.53 65.18 -41.03
CA PHE A 63 13.34 64.81 -40.24
C PHE A 63 12.27 65.89 -40.26
N GLN A 64 11.03 65.46 -40.07
CA GLN A 64 9.88 66.35 -39.97
C GLN A 64 9.76 66.91 -38.55
N ASP A 65 9.44 68.19 -38.42
CA ASP A 65 9.22 68.81 -37.11
C ASP A 65 7.92 68.32 -36.46
N GLU A 66 7.99 67.89 -35.20
CA GLU A 66 6.83 67.34 -34.47
C GLU A 66 5.71 68.38 -34.22
N LYS A 67 6.04 69.68 -34.25
CA LYS A 67 5.08 70.77 -33.99
C LYS A 67 4.57 71.43 -35.27
N ASN A 68 5.31 71.31 -36.37
CA ASN A 68 4.99 71.92 -37.66
C ASN A 68 5.16 70.88 -38.78
N PRO A 69 4.07 70.19 -39.18
CA PRO A 69 4.13 69.15 -40.19
C PRO A 69 4.67 69.63 -41.55
N SER A 70 4.64 70.93 -41.87
CA SER A 70 5.18 71.47 -43.13
C SER A 70 6.68 71.76 -43.10
N TRP A 71 7.34 71.64 -41.94
CA TRP A 71 8.77 71.94 -41.77
C TRP A 71 9.60 70.67 -41.80
N LEU A 72 10.62 70.71 -42.65
CA LEU A 72 11.66 69.69 -42.73
C LEU A 72 12.98 70.28 -42.26
N LEU A 73 13.65 69.52 -41.41
CA LEU A 73 14.93 69.87 -40.82
C LEU A 73 16.01 68.95 -41.40
N ALA A 74 17.00 69.53 -42.06
CA ALA A 74 18.11 68.84 -42.67
C ALA A 74 19.41 69.16 -41.93
N GLU A 75 20.18 68.13 -41.62
CA GLU A 75 21.44 68.23 -40.88
C GLU A 75 22.60 67.60 -41.65
N VAL A 76 23.76 68.24 -41.55
CA VAL A 76 25.03 67.67 -41.97
C VAL A 76 26.13 67.99 -40.96
N THR A 77 27.00 67.02 -40.72
CA THR A 77 28.22 67.19 -39.93
C THR A 77 29.41 67.28 -40.86
N ILE A 78 30.15 68.39 -40.80
CA ILE A 78 31.38 68.55 -41.58
C ILE A 78 32.54 67.94 -40.78
N PRO A 79 33.27 66.95 -41.33
CA PRO A 79 34.39 66.30 -40.65
C PRO A 79 35.46 67.28 -40.13
N PRO A 80 36.17 66.94 -39.04
CA PRO A 80 37.14 67.83 -38.41
C PRO A 80 38.39 68.11 -39.28
N ASP A 81 38.69 67.23 -40.23
CA ASP A 81 39.78 67.30 -41.20
C ASP A 81 39.46 68.17 -42.43
N VAL A 82 38.24 68.69 -42.55
CA VAL A 82 37.81 69.56 -43.65
C VAL A 82 37.40 70.95 -43.13
N GLY A 83 38.02 72.02 -43.64
CA GLY A 83 37.75 73.39 -43.18
C GLY A 83 38.78 74.42 -43.69
N GLY A 84 38.89 75.55 -43.00
CA GLY A 84 39.77 76.68 -43.35
C GLY A 84 39.06 77.85 -44.04
N TRP A 85 37.74 77.91 -43.97
CA TRP A 85 36.90 78.88 -44.68
C TRP A 85 35.67 79.28 -43.84
N TYR A 86 35.04 80.38 -44.23
CA TYR A 86 33.78 80.85 -43.63
C TYR A 86 32.58 80.19 -44.33
N VAL A 87 31.62 79.69 -43.57
CA VAL A 87 30.29 79.32 -44.08
C VAL A 87 29.45 80.59 -44.16
N ARG A 88 28.84 80.86 -45.31
CA ARG A 88 27.92 82.00 -45.53
C ARG A 88 26.67 81.64 -46.31
N GLU A 89 26.70 80.50 -47.00
CA GLU A 89 25.57 79.95 -47.73
C GLU A 89 25.59 78.42 -47.60
N ALA A 90 24.43 77.80 -47.70
CA ALA A 90 24.30 76.35 -47.80
C ALA A 90 23.26 75.99 -48.86
N GLY A 91 23.37 74.78 -49.42
CA GLY A 91 22.46 74.29 -50.46
C GLY A 91 22.07 72.84 -50.18
N LEU A 92 20.78 72.54 -50.34
CA LEU A 92 20.20 71.20 -50.27
C LEU A 92 20.02 70.65 -51.67
N TRP A 93 20.48 69.42 -51.92
CA TRP A 93 20.52 68.83 -53.25
C TRP A 93 19.71 67.53 -53.34
N THR A 94 19.05 67.35 -54.49
CA THR A 94 18.39 66.09 -54.83
C THR A 94 19.40 65.02 -55.24
N ASP A 95 18.98 63.75 -55.27
CA ASP A 95 19.73 62.63 -55.87
C ASP A 95 20.08 62.84 -57.36
N THR A 96 19.25 63.61 -58.07
CA THR A 96 19.45 63.98 -59.48
C THR A 96 20.31 65.23 -59.69
N GLY A 97 20.88 65.81 -58.62
CA GLY A 97 21.78 66.97 -58.70
C GLY A 97 21.09 68.32 -58.87
N ILE A 98 19.79 68.42 -58.58
CA ILE A 98 19.03 69.68 -58.58
C ILE A 98 19.25 70.38 -57.23
N LEU A 99 19.61 71.66 -57.26
CA LEU A 99 19.64 72.49 -56.04
C LEU A 99 18.20 72.74 -55.59
N TYR A 100 17.75 72.02 -54.58
CA TYR A 100 16.38 72.03 -54.10
C TYR A 100 16.05 73.27 -53.26
N ALA A 101 16.93 73.60 -52.31
CA ALA A 101 16.81 74.79 -51.48
C ALA A 101 18.17 75.46 -51.28
N ILE A 102 18.17 76.79 -51.17
CA ILE A 102 19.35 77.60 -50.89
C ILE A 102 19.15 78.40 -49.60
N ILE A 103 20.19 78.45 -48.79
CA ILE A 103 20.14 78.91 -47.40
C ILE A 103 21.12 80.08 -47.26
N LYS A 104 20.62 81.20 -46.75
CA LYS A 104 21.45 82.30 -46.27
C LYS A 104 21.91 81.95 -44.86
N TYR A 105 23.20 81.72 -44.67
CA TYR A 105 23.73 81.22 -43.40
C TYR A 105 24.51 82.33 -42.64
N PRO A 106 24.44 82.39 -41.31
CA PRO A 106 25.29 83.29 -40.52
C PRO A 106 26.76 83.01 -40.76
N GLU A 107 27.52 84.09 -40.96
CA GLU A 107 28.97 84.00 -41.17
C GLU A 107 29.61 83.26 -40.01
N SER A 108 30.13 82.06 -40.29
CA SER A 108 30.69 81.20 -39.26
C SER A 108 31.96 80.53 -39.75
N PHE A 109 33.06 80.63 -38.99
CA PHE A 109 34.35 80.07 -39.39
C PHE A 109 34.46 78.59 -39.03
N LYS A 110 34.76 77.73 -40.03
CA LYS A 110 35.05 76.31 -39.84
C LYS A 110 36.56 76.06 -39.81
N PRO A 111 37.18 75.82 -38.64
CA PRO A 111 38.60 75.47 -38.56
C PRO A 111 38.88 74.05 -39.10
N VAL A 112 40.12 73.82 -39.55
CA VAL A 112 40.60 72.51 -40.02
C VAL A 112 41.71 71.99 -39.11
N LEU A 113 41.62 70.72 -38.72
CA LEU A 113 42.51 70.10 -37.73
C LEU A 113 44.01 70.27 -38.09
N ALA A 114 44.36 70.20 -39.38
CA ALA A 114 45.74 70.20 -39.87
C ALA A 114 46.52 71.51 -39.65
N THR A 115 45.86 72.67 -39.56
CA THR A 115 46.55 73.98 -39.45
C THR A 115 46.22 74.76 -38.17
N SER A 116 45.12 74.44 -37.48
CA SER A 116 44.69 75.21 -36.30
C SER A 116 44.82 74.50 -34.95
N GLY A 117 45.31 73.25 -34.89
CA GLY A 117 45.52 72.51 -33.62
C GLY A 117 44.24 72.19 -32.82
N SER A 118 43.07 72.62 -33.29
CA SER A 118 41.74 72.31 -32.77
C SER A 118 40.82 71.98 -33.94
N GLY A 119 40.33 70.74 -34.01
CA GLY A 119 39.27 70.33 -34.94
C GLY A 119 37.93 70.42 -34.23
N LYS A 120 37.02 71.28 -34.72
CA LYS A 120 35.63 71.30 -34.28
C LYS A 120 34.78 70.57 -35.32
N GLU A 121 34.02 69.56 -34.89
CA GLU A 121 32.88 69.07 -35.65
C GLU A 121 31.87 70.22 -35.78
N PHE A 122 31.47 70.53 -37.01
CA PHE A 122 30.68 71.72 -37.32
C PHE A 122 29.35 71.28 -37.92
N TYR A 123 28.29 71.59 -37.18
CA TYR A 123 26.93 71.15 -37.48
C TYR A 123 26.20 72.24 -38.24
N ILE A 124 25.77 71.94 -39.47
CA ILE A 124 24.87 72.80 -40.23
C ILE A 124 23.48 72.21 -40.12
N ARG A 125 22.56 73.00 -39.55
CA ARG A 125 21.13 72.69 -39.46
C ARG A 125 20.37 73.71 -40.30
N SER A 126 19.52 73.22 -41.20
CA SER A 126 18.64 74.05 -42.01
C SER A 126 17.20 73.60 -41.85
N ILE A 127 16.29 74.56 -41.71
CA ILE A 127 14.85 74.34 -41.74
C ILE A 127 14.31 74.91 -43.05
N PHE A 128 13.46 74.16 -43.73
CA PHE A 128 12.74 74.63 -44.90
C PHE A 128 11.29 74.14 -44.88
N GLU A 129 10.41 74.93 -45.48
CA GLU A 129 9.01 74.60 -45.64
C GLU A 129 8.80 74.01 -47.03
N THR A 130 8.09 72.88 -47.11
CA THR A 130 7.69 72.23 -48.37
C THR A 130 6.17 72.22 -48.49
N SER A 131 5.67 72.26 -49.73
CA SER A 131 4.23 72.26 -50.02
C SER A 131 3.53 70.94 -49.64
N ASN A 132 4.26 69.85 -49.39
CA ASN A 132 3.73 68.60 -48.87
C ASN A 132 4.83 67.71 -48.25
N ALA A 133 5.03 67.80 -46.94
CA ALA A 133 6.03 67.01 -46.23
C ALA A 133 5.78 65.49 -46.27
N SER A 134 4.54 65.05 -46.49
CA SER A 134 4.19 63.62 -46.58
C SER A 134 4.73 62.90 -47.84
N LEU A 135 5.20 63.64 -48.85
CA LEU A 135 5.83 63.09 -50.07
C LEU A 135 7.37 63.05 -50.02
N VAL A 136 7.99 63.55 -48.95
CA VAL A 136 9.45 63.46 -48.75
C VAL A 136 9.74 62.18 -47.98
N THR A 137 10.04 61.10 -48.71
CA THR A 137 10.26 59.80 -48.07
C THR A 137 11.67 59.73 -47.49
N LEU A 138 11.72 59.50 -46.19
CA LEU A 138 12.93 59.36 -45.39
C LEU A 138 13.71 58.10 -45.79
N LEU A 139 14.77 58.27 -46.56
CA LEU A 139 15.79 57.24 -46.78
C LEU A 139 17.08 57.74 -46.15
N ILE A 140 17.23 57.54 -44.84
CA ILE A 140 18.52 57.69 -44.17
C ILE A 140 19.31 56.38 -44.36
N ASP A 141 20.60 56.50 -44.63
CA ASP A 141 21.57 55.40 -44.58
C ASP A 141 21.88 55.09 -43.10
N ASP A 142 21.46 53.90 -42.63
CA ASP A 142 21.58 53.45 -41.23
C ASP A 142 23.04 53.28 -40.75
N THR A 143 24.04 53.49 -41.60
CA THR A 143 25.45 53.35 -41.22
C THR A 143 26.05 54.55 -40.47
N VAL A 144 25.33 55.69 -40.33
CA VAL A 144 25.88 56.95 -39.78
C VAL A 144 25.04 57.58 -38.65
N VAL A 145 24.08 56.86 -38.06
CA VAL A 145 23.26 57.38 -36.94
C VAL A 145 23.98 57.16 -35.61
N LYS A 146 24.64 58.21 -35.08
CA LYS A 146 25.18 58.20 -33.69
C LYS A 146 24.06 58.50 -32.70
N ALA A 147 23.58 57.50 -31.98
CA ALA A 147 22.67 57.70 -30.85
C ALA A 147 23.35 58.53 -29.74
N THR A 148 22.64 59.50 -29.17
CA THR A 148 23.18 60.28 -28.05
C THR A 148 23.41 59.37 -26.84
N ARG A 149 24.46 59.61 -26.06
CA ARG A 149 24.74 58.84 -24.83
C ARG A 149 23.53 58.81 -23.89
N ALA A 150 22.80 59.92 -23.77
CA ALA A 150 21.60 60.02 -22.95
C ALA A 150 20.50 59.06 -23.44
N TRP A 151 20.26 59.02 -24.75
CA TRP A 151 19.28 58.12 -25.36
C TRP A 151 19.66 56.65 -25.15
N VAL A 152 20.94 56.29 -25.34
CA VAL A 152 21.41 54.91 -25.12
C VAL A 152 21.23 54.49 -23.66
N MET A 153 21.55 55.38 -22.71
CA MET A 153 21.39 55.09 -21.28
C MET A 153 19.93 54.98 -20.86
N SER A 154 19.04 55.84 -21.38
CA SER A 154 17.61 55.76 -21.09
C SER A 154 16.98 54.51 -21.70
N TYR A 155 17.33 54.20 -22.95
CA TYR A 155 16.85 53.02 -23.64
C TYR A 155 17.31 51.73 -22.94
N LEU A 156 18.60 51.63 -22.59
CA LEU A 156 19.11 50.49 -21.84
C LEU A 156 18.44 50.34 -20.47
N ALA A 157 18.21 51.44 -19.75
CA ALA A 157 17.51 51.40 -18.47
C ALA A 157 16.05 50.94 -18.60
N GLU A 158 15.37 51.32 -19.68
CA GLU A 158 14.01 50.84 -19.96
C GLU A 158 13.98 49.37 -20.33
N GLU A 159 14.87 48.91 -21.21
CA GLU A 159 14.94 47.50 -21.61
C GLU A 159 15.35 46.59 -20.45
N LEU A 160 16.33 46.99 -19.63
CA LEU A 160 16.68 46.26 -18.40
C LEU A 160 15.49 46.23 -17.41
N GLY A 161 14.69 47.29 -17.37
CA GLY A 161 13.48 47.36 -16.54
C GLY A 161 12.38 46.38 -16.98
N LYS A 162 12.40 45.89 -18.23
CA LYS A 162 11.45 44.89 -18.75
C LYS A 162 11.84 43.45 -18.44
N LEU A 163 13.09 43.19 -18.03
CA LEU A 163 13.52 41.86 -17.65
C LEU A 163 12.73 41.39 -16.41
N ASP A 164 12.34 40.11 -16.40
CA ASP A 164 11.68 39.51 -15.24
C ASP A 164 12.62 39.40 -14.03
N GLY A 165 13.92 39.20 -14.27
CA GLY A 165 14.94 39.25 -13.22
C GLY A 165 15.22 40.67 -12.77
N LYS A 166 14.79 41.03 -11.57
CA LYS A 166 14.97 42.37 -10.99
C LYS A 166 16.24 42.47 -10.17
N GLN A 167 16.70 43.70 -9.96
CA GLN A 167 17.77 43.96 -9.00
C GLN A 167 17.36 43.47 -7.61
N SER A 168 18.33 42.90 -6.90
CA SER A 168 18.15 42.37 -5.54
C SER A 168 17.59 43.44 -4.62
N VAL A 169 16.84 42.99 -3.62
CA VAL A 169 16.40 43.81 -2.49
C VAL A 169 17.31 43.52 -1.31
N ARG A 170 17.52 44.52 -0.48
CA ARG A 170 18.27 44.38 0.76
C ARG A 170 17.57 43.40 1.71
N VAL A 171 16.26 43.58 1.90
CA VAL A 171 15.45 42.74 2.80
C VAL A 171 14.02 42.56 2.29
N ALA A 172 13.40 41.44 2.66
CA ALA A 172 12.00 41.14 2.36
C ALA A 172 11.15 41.07 3.64
N ALA A 173 9.99 41.73 3.63
CA ALA A 173 9.14 41.81 4.81
C ALA A 173 8.46 40.49 5.16
N THR A 174 8.44 40.18 6.45
CA THR A 174 7.80 39.00 7.03
C THR A 174 6.33 39.25 7.41
N ALA A 175 5.92 40.51 7.43
CA ALA A 175 4.56 40.96 7.77
C ALA A 175 4.23 42.28 7.03
N ASN A 176 3.04 42.83 7.31
CA ASN A 176 2.64 44.15 6.81
C ASN A 176 3.58 45.27 7.32
N VAL A 177 3.89 46.23 6.44
CA VAL A 177 4.85 47.32 6.69
C VAL A 177 4.18 48.64 6.36
N VAL A 178 4.48 49.70 7.11
CA VAL A 178 3.98 51.04 6.79
C VAL A 178 4.91 51.65 5.73
N LEU A 179 4.37 52.07 4.58
CA LEU A 179 5.12 52.60 3.43
C LEU A 179 5.64 54.03 3.66
N ASN A 180 6.27 54.31 4.80
CA ASN A 180 6.75 55.63 5.16
C ASN A 180 7.90 55.57 6.19
N GLY A 181 8.96 56.36 5.97
CA GLY A 181 10.06 56.51 6.93
C GLY A 181 10.96 55.27 7.08
N ALA A 182 11.98 55.38 7.93
CA ALA A 182 12.92 54.30 8.25
C ALA A 182 12.33 53.34 9.29
N GLN A 183 12.54 52.03 9.14
CA GLN A 183 11.89 50.98 9.95
C GLN A 183 12.76 49.73 10.10
N GLN A 184 12.34 48.79 10.96
CA GLN A 184 12.96 47.47 11.08
C GLN A 184 12.17 46.44 10.27
N ILE A 185 12.84 45.71 9.39
CA ILE A 185 12.26 44.62 8.60
C ILE A 185 13.14 43.39 8.73
N ASP A 186 12.58 42.26 9.18
CA ASP A 186 13.29 40.97 9.32
C ASP A 186 14.65 41.03 10.06
N GLY A 187 14.76 41.92 11.04
CA GLY A 187 15.98 42.16 11.82
C GLY A 187 16.96 43.17 11.19
N VAL A 188 16.60 43.80 10.07
CA VAL A 188 17.40 44.76 9.31
C VAL A 188 16.79 46.16 9.42
N ALA A 189 17.61 47.14 9.83
CA ALA A 189 17.21 48.56 9.85
C ALA A 189 17.25 49.14 8.43
N VAL A 190 16.09 49.44 7.84
CA VAL A 190 16.00 50.02 6.49
C VAL A 190 15.88 51.54 6.56
N ILE A 191 16.66 52.23 5.72
CA ILE A 191 16.77 53.69 5.65
C ILE A 191 16.49 54.21 4.23
N ALA A 192 16.35 55.52 4.08
CA ALA A 192 16.08 56.12 2.77
C ALA A 192 17.11 55.71 1.71
N GLY A 193 16.63 55.25 0.55
CA GLY A 193 17.43 54.68 -0.54
C GLY A 193 17.51 53.16 -0.54
N ASP A 194 17.20 52.49 0.58
CA ASP A 194 17.19 51.03 0.62
C ASP A 194 16.05 50.46 -0.21
N ARG A 195 16.32 49.33 -0.85
CA ARG A 195 15.37 48.61 -1.70
C ARG A 195 14.83 47.41 -0.95
N VAL A 196 13.51 47.28 -0.89
CA VAL A 196 12.83 46.24 -0.10
C VAL A 196 11.75 45.53 -0.90
N LEU A 197 11.55 44.23 -0.63
CA LEU A 197 10.41 43.47 -1.11
C LEU A 197 9.34 43.45 -0.03
N LEU A 198 8.11 43.81 -0.39
CA LEU A 198 6.94 43.69 0.47
C LEU A 198 6.01 42.62 -0.13
N PRO A 199 6.07 41.36 0.33
CA PRO A 199 5.29 40.28 -0.25
C PRO A 199 3.91 40.08 0.41
N ASN A 200 3.69 40.65 1.60
CA ASN A 200 2.55 40.35 2.49
C ASN A 200 1.88 41.61 3.08
N GLN A 201 1.65 42.64 2.28
CA GLN A 201 0.85 43.81 2.64
C GLN A 201 -0.63 43.44 2.80
N THR A 202 -1.33 44.14 3.69
CA THR A 202 -2.77 43.99 3.91
C THR A 202 -3.56 44.23 2.63
N LEU A 203 -3.17 45.25 1.85
CA LEU A 203 -3.69 45.46 0.51
C LEU A 203 -2.73 44.81 -0.49
N ALA A 204 -3.12 43.67 -1.06
CA ALA A 204 -2.25 42.90 -1.95
C ALA A 204 -1.78 43.68 -3.20
N LYS A 205 -2.47 44.75 -3.61
CA LYS A 205 -2.01 45.65 -4.68
C LYS A 205 -0.75 46.45 -4.33
N ASP A 206 -0.44 46.59 -3.04
CA ASP A 206 0.72 47.31 -2.53
C ASP A 206 1.93 46.39 -2.36
N ASN A 207 1.77 45.08 -2.55
CA ASN A 207 2.89 44.16 -2.61
C ASN A 207 3.84 44.49 -3.77
N GLY A 208 5.13 44.21 -3.59
CA GLY A 208 6.16 44.33 -4.62
C GLY A 208 7.40 45.09 -4.16
N LEU A 209 8.11 45.70 -5.11
CA LEU A 209 9.43 46.29 -4.88
C LEU A 209 9.32 47.79 -4.59
N TRP A 210 9.92 48.21 -3.47
CA TRP A 210 9.84 49.58 -2.96
C TRP A 210 11.24 50.12 -2.65
N ILE A 211 11.38 51.45 -2.78
CA ILE A 211 12.52 52.23 -2.30
C ILE A 211 12.05 52.98 -1.07
N VAL A 212 12.72 52.70 0.05
CA VAL A 212 12.50 53.34 1.33
C VAL A 212 12.82 54.83 1.20
N ALA A 213 12.02 55.67 1.83
CA ALA A 213 12.20 57.12 1.83
C ALA A 213 11.95 57.70 3.23
N ASN A 214 12.43 58.92 3.48
CA ASN A 214 12.13 59.65 4.71
C ASN A 214 10.65 60.10 4.80
N GLY A 215 9.94 60.09 3.67
CA GLY A 215 8.48 60.24 3.58
C GLY A 215 7.86 58.98 2.98
N ASP A 216 6.82 59.14 2.17
CA ASP A 216 6.16 58.00 1.50
C ASP A 216 7.15 57.25 0.62
N TRP A 217 7.15 55.94 0.74
CA TRP A 217 7.99 55.08 -0.07
C TRP A 217 7.51 55.10 -1.51
N ILE A 218 8.45 54.91 -2.44
CA ILE A 218 8.15 54.90 -3.88
C ILE A 218 8.41 53.51 -4.45
N ARG A 219 7.69 53.15 -5.51
CA ARG A 219 7.96 51.91 -6.25
C ARG A 219 9.37 51.96 -6.85
N ALA A 220 10.06 50.82 -6.84
CA ALA A 220 11.37 50.71 -7.49
C ALA A 220 11.28 50.97 -9.01
N ASN A 221 12.28 51.64 -9.58
CA ASN A 221 12.25 52.11 -10.98
C ASN A 221 12.07 51.01 -12.04
N ASP A 222 12.49 49.78 -11.74
CA ASP A 222 12.34 48.58 -12.56
C ASP A 222 11.06 47.80 -12.26
N ALA A 223 10.17 48.34 -11.42
CA ALA A 223 8.85 47.79 -11.06
C ALA A 223 7.79 48.88 -10.78
N ASN A 224 7.92 50.07 -11.41
CA ASN A 224 7.07 51.23 -11.16
C ASN A 224 5.95 51.46 -12.19
N VAL A 225 5.84 50.60 -13.21
CA VAL A 225 4.78 50.65 -14.23
C VAL A 225 4.33 49.24 -14.60
N SER A 226 3.08 49.08 -15.05
CA SER A 226 2.48 47.78 -15.38
C SER A 226 3.31 46.94 -16.35
N ALA A 227 3.94 47.57 -17.35
CA ALA A 227 4.78 46.88 -18.34
C ALA A 227 6.06 46.23 -17.75
N LYS A 228 6.47 46.66 -16.55
CA LYS A 228 7.67 46.13 -15.86
C LYS A 228 7.33 45.12 -14.76
N VAL A 229 6.04 44.90 -14.49
CA VAL A 229 5.54 43.98 -13.48
C VAL A 229 4.76 42.87 -14.18
N THR A 230 5.52 41.93 -14.72
CA THR A 230 5.06 40.79 -15.52
C THR A 230 4.96 39.53 -14.65
N PRO A 231 4.03 38.59 -14.97
CA PRO A 231 3.99 37.30 -14.30
C PRO A 231 5.33 36.58 -14.38
N GLY A 232 5.82 36.03 -13.27
CA GLY A 232 7.14 35.39 -13.22
C GLY A 232 8.30 36.33 -12.93
N LEU A 233 8.05 37.63 -12.69
CA LEU A 233 9.05 38.56 -12.14
C LEU A 233 9.75 37.93 -10.94
N THR A 234 11.09 37.88 -10.95
CA THR A 234 11.93 37.29 -9.91
C THR A 234 12.81 38.34 -9.22
N VAL A 235 13.09 38.13 -7.93
CA VAL A 235 13.96 39.01 -7.15
C VAL A 235 14.68 38.25 -6.04
N MET A 236 15.98 38.52 -5.89
CA MET A 236 16.80 38.00 -4.79
C MET A 236 16.73 38.91 -3.57
N VAL A 237 16.80 38.32 -2.38
CA VAL A 237 16.87 38.99 -1.07
C VAL A 237 18.26 38.75 -0.48
N GLU A 238 18.94 39.83 -0.10
CA GLU A 238 20.33 39.80 0.35
C GLU A 238 20.47 39.43 1.83
N GLU A 239 19.69 40.06 2.71
CA GLU A 239 19.79 39.85 4.15
C GLU A 239 18.42 39.78 4.84
N GLY A 240 18.44 39.36 6.10
CA GLY A 240 17.24 39.10 6.91
C GLY A 240 17.36 37.80 7.69
N THR A 241 16.64 37.71 8.81
CA THR A 241 16.65 36.54 9.68
C THR A 241 15.89 35.37 9.06
N LEU A 242 14.67 35.64 8.55
CA LEU A 242 13.77 34.63 7.99
C LEU A 242 13.86 34.56 6.46
N ASN A 243 13.93 35.71 5.79
CA ASN A 243 13.87 35.81 4.34
C ASN A 243 15.23 36.13 3.69
N GLY A 244 16.33 36.23 4.45
CA GLY A 244 17.67 36.42 3.87
C GLY A 244 18.07 35.27 2.94
N ASP A 245 18.94 35.56 1.97
CA ASP A 245 19.44 34.61 0.97
C ASP A 245 18.33 33.87 0.20
N SER A 246 17.22 34.55 -0.12
CA SER A 246 16.06 33.93 -0.77
C SER A 246 15.73 34.51 -2.14
N LEU A 247 15.19 33.68 -3.02
CA LEU A 247 14.65 34.03 -4.33
C LEU A 247 13.13 34.05 -4.25
N TRP A 248 12.51 35.14 -4.69
CA TRP A 248 11.05 35.30 -4.76
C TRP A 248 10.59 35.50 -6.19
N HIS A 249 9.36 35.07 -6.47
CA HIS A 249 8.70 35.32 -7.75
C HIS A 249 7.27 35.84 -7.60
N LEU A 250 6.80 36.58 -8.60
CA LEU A 250 5.42 37.03 -8.72
C LEU A 250 4.58 35.96 -9.40
N THR A 251 3.58 35.42 -8.70
CA THR A 251 2.69 34.36 -9.20
C THR A 251 1.35 34.88 -9.74
N THR A 252 1.10 36.18 -9.63
CA THR A 252 -0.07 36.81 -10.25
C THR A 252 0.01 36.66 -11.78
N ASN A 253 -1.04 36.10 -12.40
CA ASN A 253 -1.14 35.95 -13.85
C ASN A 253 -1.53 37.27 -14.54
N ALA A 254 -1.16 37.40 -15.82
CA ALA A 254 -1.56 38.53 -16.65
C ALA A 254 -3.08 38.51 -16.94
N PRO A 255 -3.72 39.68 -17.16
CA PRO A 255 -3.15 41.02 -17.21
C PRO A 255 -2.94 41.66 -15.82
N ILE A 256 -1.84 42.42 -15.67
CA ILE A 256 -1.50 43.14 -14.42
C ILE A 256 -1.56 44.65 -14.66
N THR A 257 -2.36 45.35 -13.83
CA THR A 257 -2.40 46.81 -13.75
C THR A 257 -1.89 47.26 -12.38
N LEU A 258 -0.71 47.87 -12.35
CA LEU A 258 -0.05 48.29 -11.11
C LEU A 258 -0.92 49.29 -10.32
N GLY A 259 -1.02 49.10 -8.99
CA GLY A 259 -1.86 49.92 -8.11
C GLY A 259 -3.35 49.53 -8.08
N THR A 260 -3.77 48.56 -8.90
CA THR A 260 -5.14 48.02 -8.89
C THR A 260 -5.15 46.49 -8.71
N THR A 261 -4.38 45.76 -9.53
CA THR A 261 -4.30 44.29 -9.45
C THR A 261 -3.60 43.86 -8.16
N ALA A 262 -4.15 42.85 -7.48
CA ALA A 262 -3.51 42.21 -6.34
C ALA A 262 -2.24 41.45 -6.79
N LEU A 263 -1.11 41.74 -6.14
CA LEU A 263 0.19 41.14 -6.46
C LEU A 263 0.54 40.09 -5.40
N THR A 264 0.76 38.86 -5.83
CA THR A 264 1.08 37.72 -4.95
C THR A 264 2.50 37.27 -5.18
N PHE A 265 3.35 37.43 -4.17
CA PHE A 265 4.73 36.95 -4.20
C PHE A 265 4.84 35.64 -3.45
N LYS A 266 5.63 34.71 -4.00
CA LYS A 266 5.99 33.46 -3.34
C LYS A 266 7.50 33.29 -3.34
N MET A 267 8.03 32.72 -2.27
CA MET A 267 9.45 32.39 -2.21
C MET A 267 9.67 31.10 -3.02
N LEU A 268 10.57 31.14 -4.00
CA LEU A 268 10.92 30.03 -4.89
C LEU A 268 12.10 29.22 -4.34
N ALA A 269 13.05 29.87 -3.68
CA ALA A 269 14.18 29.23 -3.01
C ALA A 269 14.64 30.08 -1.81
N GLY A 270 15.16 29.47 -0.75
CA GLY A 270 15.62 30.21 0.44
C GLY A 270 15.43 29.43 1.74
N ARG A 271 15.72 30.08 2.86
CA ARG A 271 15.55 29.51 4.19
C ARG A 271 14.06 29.27 4.48
N THR A 272 13.73 28.11 5.05
CA THR A 272 12.35 27.72 5.39
C THR A 272 12.11 27.62 6.90
N GLY A 273 13.12 27.95 7.72
CA GLY A 273 13.07 27.82 9.18
C GLY A 273 13.36 26.42 9.71
N ILE A 274 13.53 25.41 8.86
CA ILE A 274 14.04 24.09 9.26
C ILE A 274 15.55 24.18 9.57
N ALA A 275 15.95 23.64 10.71
CA ALA A 275 17.36 23.45 11.04
C ALA A 275 17.99 22.34 10.18
N ALA A 276 19.27 22.48 9.83
CA ALA A 276 19.98 21.43 9.13
C ALA A 276 20.06 20.16 10.01
N GLY A 277 19.65 19.01 9.46
CA GLY A 277 19.63 17.75 10.20
C GLY A 277 18.99 16.61 9.42
N THR A 278 18.92 15.42 10.06
CA THR A 278 18.26 14.24 9.51
C THR A 278 16.82 14.16 10.00
N TYR A 279 15.89 14.03 9.07
CA TYR A 279 14.45 13.89 9.33
C TYR A 279 13.91 12.63 8.66
N LYS A 280 13.16 11.83 9.40
CA LYS A 280 12.47 10.63 8.88
C LYS A 280 11.16 10.99 8.16
N SER A 281 10.62 12.19 8.39
CA SER A 281 9.44 12.72 7.70
C SER A 281 9.56 14.23 7.53
N LEU A 282 9.14 14.74 6.37
CA LEU A 282 9.17 16.16 6.00
C LEU A 282 7.79 16.61 5.52
N SER A 283 7.37 17.79 5.98
CA SER A 283 6.30 18.56 5.35
C SER A 283 6.92 19.48 4.33
N VAL A 284 6.33 19.56 3.13
CA VAL A 284 6.79 20.44 2.05
C VAL A 284 5.70 21.43 1.65
N ASP A 285 6.09 22.59 1.16
CA ASP A 285 5.17 23.54 0.54
C ASP A 285 4.84 23.17 -0.93
N GLU A 286 4.04 24.01 -1.58
CA GLU A 286 3.61 23.84 -2.98
C GLU A 286 4.78 23.79 -3.99
N TYR A 287 5.98 24.24 -3.59
CA TYR A 287 7.20 24.23 -4.40
C TYR A 287 8.18 23.13 -3.98
N GLY A 288 7.76 22.21 -3.11
CA GLY A 288 8.59 21.08 -2.67
C GLY A 288 9.66 21.48 -1.65
N ARG A 289 9.61 22.68 -1.08
CA ARG A 289 10.58 23.12 -0.07
C ARG A 289 10.12 22.63 1.29
N ALA A 290 11.04 22.06 2.07
CA ALA A 290 10.74 21.52 3.38
C ALA A 290 10.38 22.64 4.37
N THR A 291 9.19 22.60 4.96
CA THR A 291 8.64 23.62 5.89
C THR A 291 8.54 23.13 7.34
N ALA A 292 8.47 21.82 7.56
CA ALA A 292 8.67 21.20 8.87
C ALA A 292 9.32 19.81 8.72
N GLY A 293 10.02 19.34 9.75
CA GLY A 293 10.61 18.01 9.80
C GLY A 293 10.37 17.32 11.13
N SER A 294 10.14 16.01 11.10
CA SER A 294 9.94 15.18 12.29
C SER A 294 10.65 13.83 12.19
N ASN A 295 10.92 13.21 13.35
CA ASN A 295 11.55 11.91 13.47
C ASN A 295 10.60 10.94 14.20
N PRO A 296 9.51 10.49 13.55
CA PRO A 296 8.61 9.51 14.16
C PRO A 296 9.32 8.17 14.42
N ASP A 297 8.96 7.56 15.55
CA ASP A 297 9.43 6.24 15.97
C ASP A 297 8.29 5.21 16.03
N THR A 298 7.08 5.61 15.62
CA THR A 298 5.88 4.76 15.59
C THR A 298 5.27 4.71 14.19
N LEU A 299 4.67 3.58 13.82
CA LEU A 299 3.96 3.42 12.55
C LEU A 299 2.87 4.50 12.36
N ALA A 300 2.17 4.84 13.45
CA ALA A 300 1.21 5.94 13.48
C ALA A 300 1.87 7.29 13.15
N GLY A 301 3.07 7.55 13.70
CA GLY A 301 3.87 8.73 13.38
C GLY A 301 4.33 8.78 11.92
N PHE A 302 4.45 7.64 11.24
CA PHE A 302 4.70 7.55 9.80
C PHE A 302 3.42 7.61 8.94
N GLY A 303 2.22 7.65 9.55
CA GLY A 303 0.95 7.67 8.82
C GLY A 303 0.61 6.38 8.07
N ILE A 304 1.24 5.26 8.43
CA ILE A 304 1.00 3.93 7.85
C ILE A 304 -0.36 3.41 8.35
N LYS A 305 -1.29 3.13 7.43
CA LYS A 305 -2.70 2.78 7.72
C LYS A 305 -3.08 1.35 7.34
N ASP A 306 -2.24 0.67 6.58
CA ASP A 306 -2.38 -0.71 6.11
C ASP A 306 -1.67 -1.71 7.03
N SER A 307 -1.33 -1.30 8.25
CA SER A 307 -0.76 -2.15 9.31
C SER A 307 -1.73 -2.31 10.47
N TYR A 308 -1.82 -3.51 11.04
CA TYR A 308 -2.56 -3.73 12.29
C TYR A 308 -1.94 -2.93 13.43
N THR A 309 -2.79 -2.23 14.20
CA THR A 309 -2.35 -1.56 15.43
C THR A 309 -2.01 -2.59 16.51
N LYS A 310 -1.16 -2.20 17.46
CA LYS A 310 -0.84 -3.05 18.63
C LYS A 310 -2.11 -3.56 19.33
N ALA A 311 -3.10 -2.69 19.52
CA ALA A 311 -4.36 -3.05 20.16
C ALA A 311 -5.20 -4.02 19.31
N GLU A 312 -5.20 -3.90 17.99
CA GLU A 312 -5.89 -4.84 17.10
C GLU A 312 -5.20 -6.21 17.09
N VAL A 313 -3.86 -6.24 17.06
CA VAL A 313 -3.09 -7.49 17.21
C VAL A 313 -3.39 -8.14 18.55
N GLU A 314 -3.38 -7.37 19.65
CA GLU A 314 -3.73 -7.85 20.99
C GLU A 314 -5.17 -8.37 21.06
N ALA A 315 -6.13 -7.69 20.43
CA ALA A 315 -7.52 -8.11 20.37
C ALA A 315 -7.74 -9.36 19.50
N LEU A 316 -6.97 -9.51 18.41
CA LEU A 316 -6.99 -10.70 17.55
C LEU A 316 -6.39 -11.91 18.28
N ILE A 317 -5.31 -11.71 19.04
CA ILE A 317 -4.69 -12.74 19.89
C ILE A 317 -5.63 -13.14 21.03
N ALA A 318 -6.29 -12.18 21.68
CA ALA A 318 -7.26 -12.45 22.75
C ALA A 318 -8.48 -13.24 22.26
N LYS A 319 -8.88 -13.06 21.01
CA LYS A 319 -9.96 -13.84 20.37
C LYS A 319 -9.51 -15.21 19.84
N ALA A 320 -8.19 -15.46 19.72
CA ALA A 320 -7.64 -16.70 19.18
C ALA A 320 -7.42 -17.82 20.22
N SER A 321 -7.60 -17.56 21.53
CA SER A 321 -7.46 -18.63 22.53
C SER A 321 -8.76 -19.44 22.67
N ALA A 322 -8.68 -20.74 22.37
CA ALA A 322 -9.83 -21.64 22.45
C ALA A 322 -9.73 -22.69 23.59
N LEU A 323 -8.66 -22.70 24.39
CA LEU A 323 -8.66 -23.34 25.71
C LEU A 323 -8.48 -22.26 26.81
N PRO A 324 -9.49 -22.02 27.66
CA PRO A 324 -9.37 -21.02 28.72
C PRO A 324 -8.25 -21.39 29.71
N VAL A 325 -7.58 -20.38 30.25
CA VAL A 325 -6.65 -20.55 31.38
C VAL A 325 -7.35 -21.32 32.50
N GLY A 326 -6.67 -22.32 33.06
CA GLY A 326 -7.25 -23.26 34.01
C GLY A 326 -7.70 -24.61 33.43
N SER A 327 -7.75 -24.75 32.10
CA SER A 327 -8.07 -26.04 31.45
C SER A 327 -7.02 -27.11 31.77
N ILE A 328 -7.44 -28.31 32.18
CA ILE A 328 -6.56 -29.45 32.45
C ILE A 328 -6.55 -30.39 31.24
N VAL A 329 -5.35 -30.76 30.78
CA VAL A 329 -5.12 -31.58 29.58
C VAL A 329 -4.04 -32.63 29.88
N ALA A 330 -4.22 -33.84 29.32
CA ALA A 330 -3.24 -34.93 29.44
C ALA A 330 -2.21 -34.91 28.30
N PHE A 331 -0.95 -35.15 28.64
CA PHE A 331 0.17 -35.25 27.70
C PHE A 331 0.93 -36.57 27.92
N PRO A 332 1.13 -37.42 26.89
CA PRO A 332 1.75 -38.74 27.04
C PRO A 332 3.30 -38.69 26.97
N VAL A 333 3.90 -37.56 27.34
CA VAL A 333 5.36 -37.32 27.33
C VAL A 333 5.80 -36.68 28.65
N ASP A 334 7.11 -36.56 28.86
CA ASP A 334 7.74 -36.13 30.11
C ASP A 334 8.05 -34.62 30.19
N THR A 335 7.65 -33.82 29.20
CA THR A 335 7.92 -32.38 29.15
C THR A 335 6.63 -31.58 28.94
N PRO A 336 6.29 -30.61 29.85
CA PRO A 336 5.12 -29.75 29.67
C PRO A 336 5.23 -28.90 28.39
N PRO A 337 4.18 -28.86 27.55
CA PRO A 337 4.18 -27.98 26.38
C PRO A 337 4.18 -26.50 26.76
N PRO A 338 4.72 -25.61 25.89
CA PRO A 338 4.65 -24.17 26.11
C PRO A 338 3.21 -23.68 26.33
N GLY A 339 3.03 -22.83 27.35
CA GLY A 339 1.72 -22.32 27.77
C GLY A 339 1.04 -23.15 28.86
N PHE A 340 1.62 -24.28 29.26
CA PHE A 340 1.09 -25.18 30.28
C PHE A 340 2.08 -25.37 31.42
N LEU A 341 1.55 -25.71 32.60
CA LEU A 341 2.32 -26.12 33.77
C LEU A 341 1.88 -27.52 34.18
N GLU A 342 2.79 -28.35 34.67
CA GLU A 342 2.46 -29.63 35.29
C GLU A 342 1.62 -29.42 36.57
N LEU A 343 0.69 -30.33 36.85
CA LEU A 343 -0.04 -30.40 38.11
C LEU A 343 0.79 -31.14 39.17
N ASP A 344 1.81 -30.46 39.70
CA ASP A 344 2.88 -31.01 40.54
C ASP A 344 2.92 -30.47 41.98
N ASN A 345 1.84 -29.81 42.44
CA ASN A 345 1.77 -29.14 43.75
C ASN A 345 2.78 -27.98 43.96
N SER A 346 3.48 -27.53 42.91
CA SER A 346 4.50 -26.48 43.03
C SER A 346 3.89 -25.10 43.31
N VAL A 347 4.71 -24.24 43.90
CA VAL A 347 4.38 -22.83 44.13
C VAL A 347 4.90 -22.01 42.95
N LYS A 348 4.04 -21.17 42.38
CA LYS A 348 4.34 -20.32 41.23
C LYS A 348 4.07 -18.85 41.55
N SER A 349 4.81 -17.96 40.90
CA SER A 349 4.62 -16.52 41.08
C SER A 349 3.38 -16.01 40.36
N SER A 350 2.55 -15.26 41.07
CA SER A 350 1.40 -14.55 40.49
C SER A 350 1.83 -13.45 39.52
N ALA A 351 3.06 -12.94 39.62
CA ALA A 351 3.61 -12.00 38.64
C ALA A 351 3.97 -12.69 37.31
N THR A 352 4.44 -13.94 37.37
CA THR A 352 4.78 -14.74 36.18
C THR A 352 3.54 -15.36 35.53
N TYR A 353 2.54 -15.75 36.32
CA TYR A 353 1.31 -16.40 35.83
C TYR A 353 0.05 -15.73 36.39
N PRO A 354 -0.22 -14.46 36.05
CA PRO A 354 -1.30 -13.67 36.63
C PRO A 354 -2.69 -14.27 36.33
N ASP A 355 -2.91 -14.72 35.10
CA ASP A 355 -4.21 -15.28 34.68
C ASP A 355 -4.54 -16.58 35.43
N LEU A 356 -3.55 -17.47 35.57
CA LEU A 356 -3.76 -18.73 36.29
C LEU A 356 -3.93 -18.50 37.80
N SER A 357 -3.16 -17.56 38.37
CA SER A 357 -3.32 -17.16 39.77
C SER A 357 -4.73 -16.64 40.05
N ALA A 358 -5.26 -15.80 39.16
CA ALA A 358 -6.61 -15.27 39.28
C ALA A 358 -7.67 -16.37 39.13
N TYR A 359 -7.48 -17.30 38.18
CA TYR A 359 -8.40 -18.42 37.94
C TYR A 359 -8.49 -19.38 39.14
N LEU A 360 -7.33 -19.79 39.70
CA LEU A 360 -7.29 -20.74 40.81
C LEU A 360 -7.75 -20.13 42.13
N GLY A 361 -7.66 -18.80 42.28
CA GLY A 361 -8.20 -18.06 43.43
C GLY A 361 -7.68 -18.56 44.78
N GLY A 362 -6.45 -19.10 44.82
CA GLY A 362 -5.85 -19.65 46.04
C GLY A 362 -6.49 -20.93 46.58
N LYS A 363 -7.40 -21.60 45.84
CA LYS A 363 -8.10 -22.81 46.32
C LYS A 363 -7.20 -23.98 46.72
N PHE A 364 -5.97 -24.01 46.20
CA PHE A 364 -4.98 -25.04 46.50
C PHE A 364 -3.89 -24.55 47.45
N ASN A 365 -3.93 -23.29 47.89
CA ASN A 365 -2.94 -22.74 48.80
C ASN A 365 -3.10 -23.37 50.19
N LYS A 366 -1.97 -23.59 50.86
CA LYS A 366 -1.87 -24.13 52.22
C LYS A 366 -1.48 -23.06 53.24
N GLY A 367 -1.15 -21.84 52.78
CA GLY A 367 -0.77 -20.70 53.62
C GLY A 367 0.75 -20.51 53.75
N ASP A 368 1.55 -21.33 53.07
CA ASP A 368 3.01 -21.35 53.10
C ASP A 368 3.66 -20.87 51.80
N GLU A 369 2.86 -20.39 50.83
CA GLU A 369 3.33 -20.03 49.48
C GLU A 369 4.22 -18.77 49.43
N GLY A 370 4.14 -17.90 50.44
CA GLY A 370 4.74 -16.57 50.42
C GLY A 370 3.89 -15.53 49.64
N VAL A 371 4.07 -14.26 49.96
CA VAL A 371 3.29 -13.16 49.38
C VAL A 371 3.57 -13.05 47.88
N GLY A 372 2.51 -12.98 47.06
CA GLY A 372 2.60 -12.85 45.60
C GLY A 372 2.77 -14.18 44.85
N ASN A 373 2.56 -15.31 45.51
CA ASN A 373 2.60 -16.65 44.92
C ASN A 373 1.28 -17.41 45.12
N PHE A 374 1.08 -18.45 44.31
CA PHE A 374 -0.05 -19.37 44.39
C PHE A 374 0.41 -20.81 44.13
N ARG A 375 -0.38 -21.79 44.58
CA ARG A 375 -0.09 -23.21 44.42
C ARG A 375 -0.91 -23.84 43.30
N VAL A 376 -0.29 -24.66 42.46
CA VAL A 376 -0.99 -25.48 41.46
C VAL A 376 -1.51 -26.80 42.08
N PRO A 377 -2.57 -27.42 41.52
CA PRO A 377 -3.05 -28.72 41.98
C PRO A 377 -2.00 -29.84 41.88
N GLU A 378 -2.22 -30.93 42.62
CA GLU A 378 -1.43 -32.19 42.55
C GLU A 378 -2.23 -33.26 41.80
N ALA A 379 -1.65 -33.85 40.76
CA ALA A 379 -2.29 -34.94 40.01
C ALA A 379 -1.37 -36.12 39.67
N ARG A 380 -0.12 -36.12 40.13
CA ARG A 380 0.84 -37.22 39.84
C ARG A 380 0.43 -38.49 40.56
N GLY A 381 0.38 -39.61 39.83
CA GLY A 381 -0.09 -40.90 40.34
C GLY A 381 -1.61 -41.02 40.52
N GLU A 382 -2.39 -39.97 40.26
CA GLU A 382 -3.83 -39.93 40.52
C GLU A 382 -4.67 -40.23 39.25
N PHE A 383 -5.89 -40.71 39.46
CA PHE A 383 -6.94 -40.76 38.42
C PHE A 383 -7.88 -39.56 38.58
N LEU A 384 -8.23 -38.92 37.46
CA LEU A 384 -9.27 -37.90 37.47
C LEU A 384 -10.65 -38.55 37.40
N ARG A 385 -11.61 -37.98 38.14
CA ARG A 385 -13.03 -38.33 38.08
C ARG A 385 -13.89 -37.07 38.06
N GLY A 386 -15.08 -37.18 37.47
CA GLY A 386 -16.05 -36.10 37.49
C GLY A 386 -16.52 -35.79 38.92
N TRP A 387 -16.74 -34.52 39.21
CA TRP A 387 -17.39 -34.09 40.44
C TRP A 387 -18.87 -34.49 40.41
N ASP A 388 -19.39 -35.02 41.52
CA ASP A 388 -20.77 -35.54 41.61
C ASP A 388 -21.81 -34.47 41.29
N HIS A 389 -21.55 -33.21 41.67
CA HIS A 389 -22.38 -32.05 41.41
C HIS A 389 -23.89 -32.28 41.61
N GLY A 390 -24.26 -33.01 42.68
CA GLY A 390 -25.65 -33.26 43.05
C GLY A 390 -26.30 -34.50 42.40
N ARG A 391 -25.54 -35.33 41.67
CA ARG A 391 -26.04 -36.58 41.08
C ARG A 391 -26.30 -37.68 42.12
N GLY A 392 -25.75 -37.56 43.34
CA GLY A 392 -26.04 -38.45 44.47
C GLY A 392 -25.33 -39.80 44.42
N ILE A 393 -24.40 -40.01 43.48
CA ILE A 393 -23.54 -41.20 43.44
C ILE A 393 -22.38 -41.04 44.43
N ASP A 394 -22.03 -39.79 44.72
CA ASP A 394 -20.83 -39.43 45.43
C ASP A 394 -20.97 -38.07 46.15
N GLY A 395 -22.08 -37.92 46.87
CA GLY A 395 -22.61 -36.65 47.39
C GLY A 395 -21.81 -35.97 48.50
N GLY A 396 -20.65 -36.51 48.91
CA GLY A 396 -19.82 -35.97 49.99
C GLY A 396 -18.53 -35.26 49.55
N ARG A 397 -18.25 -35.19 48.24
CA ARG A 397 -16.95 -34.74 47.73
C ARG A 397 -16.95 -33.34 47.12
N ALA A 398 -15.85 -32.63 47.32
CA ALA A 398 -15.58 -31.31 46.75
C ALA A 398 -14.68 -31.41 45.51
N ILE A 399 -14.76 -30.41 44.61
CA ILE A 399 -13.82 -30.28 43.49
C ILE A 399 -12.39 -30.15 44.06
N GLY A 400 -11.46 -30.98 43.56
CA GLY A 400 -10.04 -30.95 43.94
C GLY A 400 -9.68 -31.82 45.15
N SER A 401 -10.63 -32.54 45.77
CA SER A 401 -10.32 -33.48 46.86
C SER A 401 -9.72 -34.79 46.34
N SER A 402 -8.69 -35.32 47.01
CA SER A 402 -8.13 -36.65 46.75
C SER A 402 -8.94 -37.76 47.42
N GLN A 403 -8.89 -38.97 46.86
CA GLN A 403 -9.43 -40.18 47.48
C GLN A 403 -8.41 -41.31 47.35
N THR A 404 -8.20 -42.09 48.40
CA THR A 404 -7.43 -43.34 48.34
C THR A 404 -8.19 -44.42 47.57
N ASP A 405 -7.48 -45.42 47.05
CA ASP A 405 -8.09 -46.60 46.46
C ASP A 405 -9.00 -47.33 47.47
N THR A 406 -10.17 -47.76 47.02
CA THR A 406 -11.13 -48.51 47.83
C THR A 406 -11.69 -49.67 47.02
N LEU A 407 -11.67 -50.88 47.59
CA LEU A 407 -12.36 -52.06 47.05
C LEU A 407 -13.76 -52.15 47.67
N GLN A 408 -14.74 -52.66 46.93
CA GLN A 408 -16.03 -53.05 47.50
C GLN A 408 -15.87 -54.20 48.49
N ASN A 409 -16.79 -54.30 49.46
CA ASN A 409 -16.78 -55.39 50.43
C ASN A 409 -16.91 -56.74 49.72
N LEU A 410 -15.99 -57.67 50.01
CA LEU A 410 -16.07 -59.06 49.59
C LEU A 410 -16.51 -59.88 50.80
N TYR A 411 -17.74 -60.41 50.77
CA TYR A 411 -18.33 -61.15 51.89
C TYR A 411 -18.69 -62.59 51.49
N GLY A 412 -18.33 -63.55 52.35
CA GLY A 412 -18.72 -64.95 52.25
C GLY A 412 -18.53 -65.66 53.60
N ILE A 413 -19.44 -66.58 53.94
CA ILE A 413 -19.42 -67.36 55.19
C ILE A 413 -19.06 -68.81 54.86
N PHE A 414 -18.14 -69.39 55.63
CA PHE A 414 -17.94 -70.84 55.69
C PHE A 414 -18.38 -71.33 57.07
N ASP A 415 -19.54 -71.98 57.16
CA ASP A 415 -20.08 -72.55 58.41
C ASP A 415 -19.94 -74.08 58.42
N GLY A 416 -19.23 -74.62 59.41
CA GLY A 416 -19.20 -76.06 59.71
C GLY A 416 -17.86 -76.59 60.26
N TYR A 417 -17.90 -77.80 60.85
CA TYR A 417 -16.73 -78.65 61.08
C TYR A 417 -16.39 -79.28 59.72
N LEU A 418 -15.42 -78.73 59.01
CA LEU A 418 -15.10 -79.13 57.64
C LEU A 418 -13.80 -79.95 57.61
N ASP A 419 -13.90 -81.23 57.24
CA ASP A 419 -12.76 -82.06 56.85
C ASP A 419 -12.30 -81.66 55.44
N ILE A 420 -11.57 -80.54 55.35
CA ILE A 420 -11.11 -79.99 54.06
C ILE A 420 -9.87 -80.76 53.60
N THR A 421 -10.08 -81.66 52.63
CA THR A 421 -9.03 -82.52 52.07
C THR A 421 -8.41 -81.98 50.78
N THR A 422 -9.05 -81.03 50.11
CA THR A 422 -8.55 -80.36 48.90
C THR A 422 -9.00 -78.89 48.85
N ALA A 423 -8.19 -78.00 48.29
CA ALA A 423 -8.52 -76.60 48.02
C ALA A 423 -8.00 -76.21 46.62
N ASN A 424 -8.77 -75.41 45.87
CA ASN A 424 -8.47 -74.99 44.49
C ASN A 424 -8.84 -73.51 44.27
N GLY A 425 -8.22 -72.87 43.26
CA GLY A 425 -8.47 -71.47 42.93
C GLY A 425 -7.88 -70.50 43.96
N VAL A 426 -8.69 -69.52 44.40
CA VAL A 426 -8.29 -68.51 45.41
C VAL A 426 -8.17 -69.07 46.82
N PHE A 427 -8.52 -70.33 47.07
CA PHE A 427 -8.44 -70.97 48.38
C PHE A 427 -7.24 -71.92 48.46
N GLY A 428 -6.45 -71.84 49.53
CA GLY A 428 -5.40 -72.81 49.90
C GLY A 428 -5.66 -73.47 51.23
N LEU A 429 -5.05 -74.63 51.48
CA LEU A 429 -5.04 -75.25 52.80
C LEU A 429 -4.12 -74.45 53.74
N GLY A 430 -4.60 -74.12 54.95
CA GLY A 430 -3.83 -73.46 55.99
C GLY A 430 -3.12 -74.46 56.92
N ASN A 431 -2.97 -74.15 58.21
CA ASN A 431 -2.26 -75.01 59.15
C ASN A 431 -3.05 -76.27 59.52
N MET A 432 -2.35 -77.42 59.57
CA MET A 432 -2.88 -78.67 60.15
C MET A 432 -2.88 -78.58 61.68
N SER A 433 -3.99 -78.89 62.33
CA SER A 433 -4.00 -79.14 63.77
C SER A 433 -4.19 -80.63 64.01
N LYS A 434 -3.14 -81.31 64.50
CA LYS A 434 -3.25 -82.69 64.98
C LYS A 434 -3.94 -82.69 66.35
N SER A 435 -5.10 -83.31 66.46
CA SER A 435 -5.66 -83.65 67.78
C SER A 435 -4.77 -84.70 68.44
N LEU A 436 -4.20 -84.39 69.61
CA LEU A 436 -3.27 -85.28 70.32
C LEU A 436 -3.95 -86.39 71.14
N THR A 437 -5.27 -86.54 71.07
CA THR A 437 -5.99 -87.56 71.85
C THR A 437 -7.28 -88.03 71.17
N GLN A 438 -7.20 -89.11 70.39
CA GLN A 438 -8.10 -90.30 70.37
C GLN A 438 -7.96 -91.09 69.05
N THR A 439 -8.13 -92.41 69.16
CA THR A 439 -7.62 -93.46 68.27
C THR A 439 -8.33 -93.68 66.92
N THR A 440 -9.24 -92.80 66.46
CA THR A 440 -9.90 -92.98 65.14
C THR A 440 -10.41 -91.66 64.54
N GLN A 441 -9.53 -90.73 64.17
CA GLN A 441 -9.87 -89.56 63.33
C GLN A 441 -8.74 -89.25 62.33
N LYS A 442 -9.11 -88.88 61.09
CA LYS A 442 -8.18 -88.54 60.00
C LYS A 442 -7.56 -87.15 60.24
N ASP A 443 -6.28 -87.00 59.87
CA ASP A 443 -5.59 -85.71 59.82
C ASP A 443 -6.35 -84.74 58.88
N ALA A 444 -6.96 -83.68 59.42
CA ALA A 444 -7.71 -82.69 58.64
C ALA A 444 -7.14 -81.27 58.81
N TYR A 445 -7.17 -80.48 57.73
CA TYR A 445 -6.78 -79.07 57.74
C TYR A 445 -7.96 -78.22 58.25
N HIS A 446 -7.78 -77.51 59.37
CA HIS A 446 -8.85 -76.73 60.01
C HIS A 446 -8.92 -75.26 59.56
N SER A 447 -8.15 -74.87 58.55
CA SER A 447 -8.19 -73.52 57.99
C SER A 447 -8.05 -73.55 56.48
N VAL A 448 -8.83 -72.72 55.79
CA VAL A 448 -8.63 -72.37 54.37
C VAL A 448 -8.19 -70.92 54.28
N ILE A 449 -7.11 -70.69 53.55
CA ILE A 449 -6.58 -69.36 53.28
C ILE A 449 -7.23 -68.88 51.98
N PHE A 450 -8.06 -67.84 52.05
CA PHE A 450 -8.42 -67.08 50.86
C PHE A 450 -7.24 -66.16 50.51
N ASP A 451 -6.66 -66.41 49.34
CA ASP A 451 -5.58 -65.64 48.77
C ASP A 451 -5.95 -65.32 47.32
N ALA A 452 -6.40 -64.08 47.12
CA ALA A 452 -6.76 -63.58 45.80
C ALA A 452 -5.59 -63.62 44.81
N SER A 453 -4.33 -63.62 45.26
CA SER A 453 -3.14 -63.66 44.39
C SER A 453 -3.02 -64.93 43.56
N LYS A 454 -3.74 -66.00 43.94
CA LYS A 454 -3.73 -67.29 43.24
C LYS A 454 -4.53 -67.29 41.93
N VAL A 455 -5.46 -66.36 41.74
CA VAL A 455 -6.32 -66.28 40.54
C VAL A 455 -6.38 -64.86 39.97
N ALA A 456 -6.26 -63.83 40.82
CA ALA A 456 -6.23 -62.44 40.42
C ALA A 456 -4.82 -61.83 40.58
N ARG A 457 -4.48 -60.87 39.72
CA ARG A 457 -3.25 -60.07 39.87
C ARG A 457 -3.38 -59.22 41.13
N THR A 458 -2.38 -59.22 42.02
CA THR A 458 -2.43 -58.44 43.28
C THR A 458 -1.26 -57.44 43.40
N SER A 459 -1.49 -56.34 44.11
CA SER A 459 -0.56 -55.21 44.35
C SER A 459 -0.87 -54.55 45.71
N THR A 460 -0.10 -53.55 46.16
CA THR A 460 -0.42 -52.77 47.38
C THR A 460 -1.51 -51.70 47.16
N GLU A 461 -1.92 -51.48 45.90
CA GLU A 461 -2.94 -50.53 45.44
C GLU A 461 -3.93 -51.24 44.51
N THR A 462 -5.23 -50.97 44.65
CA THR A 462 -6.27 -51.42 43.71
C THR A 462 -6.41 -50.40 42.57
N ARG A 463 -6.18 -50.83 41.33
CA ARG A 463 -6.29 -49.94 40.15
C ARG A 463 -6.66 -50.69 38.87
N PRO A 464 -7.36 -50.04 37.93
CA PRO A 464 -7.53 -50.58 36.58
C PRO A 464 -6.24 -50.57 35.77
N ARG A 465 -6.29 -51.22 34.61
CA ARG A 465 -5.34 -50.99 33.52
C ARG A 465 -5.27 -49.51 33.16
N ASN A 466 -4.05 -49.01 32.96
CA ASN A 466 -3.83 -47.60 32.67
C ASN A 466 -2.52 -47.29 31.95
N ILE A 467 -2.48 -46.11 31.33
CA ILE A 467 -1.29 -45.46 30.77
C ILE A 467 -0.91 -44.23 31.60
N ALA A 468 0.38 -44.08 31.92
CA ALA A 468 0.89 -42.91 32.62
C ALA A 468 0.96 -41.69 31.68
N VAL A 469 0.34 -40.57 32.06
CA VAL A 469 0.36 -39.29 31.35
C VAL A 469 0.74 -38.15 32.30
N MET A 470 1.34 -37.10 31.78
CA MET A 470 1.54 -35.84 32.50
C MET A 470 0.25 -35.01 32.44
N TRP A 471 -0.33 -34.72 33.60
CA TRP A 471 -1.46 -33.80 33.69
C TRP A 471 -0.93 -32.37 33.75
N CYS A 472 -1.35 -31.54 32.80
CA CYS A 472 -0.96 -30.14 32.76
C CYS A 472 -2.17 -29.20 32.77
N ILE A 473 -1.99 -28.02 33.36
CA ILE A 473 -2.98 -26.95 33.40
C ILE A 473 -2.56 -25.79 32.50
N LYS A 474 -3.50 -25.24 31.73
CA LYS A 474 -3.28 -24.07 30.88
C LYS A 474 -2.97 -22.87 31.78
N ALA A 475 -1.76 -22.34 31.68
CA ALA A 475 -1.26 -21.35 32.62
C ALA A 475 -1.27 -19.92 32.07
N TRP A 476 -1.11 -19.74 30.76
CA TRP A 476 -1.22 -18.44 30.10
C TRP A 476 -1.55 -18.58 28.60
N ASN A 477 -2.14 -17.54 28.02
CA ASN A 477 -2.43 -17.46 26.58
C ASN A 477 -1.31 -16.68 25.87
N ALA A 478 -0.43 -17.39 25.13
CA ALA A 478 0.73 -16.88 24.38
C ALA A 478 1.79 -16.13 25.23
N PRO A 479 3.10 -16.25 24.94
CA PRO A 479 4.15 -15.65 25.76
C PRO A 479 4.11 -14.12 25.65
N ILE A 480 3.44 -13.45 26.59
CA ILE A 480 3.53 -12.00 26.77
C ILE A 480 4.54 -11.72 27.89
N ASN A 481 5.83 -11.98 27.64
CA ASN A 481 6.86 -11.38 28.47
C ASN A 481 7.30 -10.06 27.83
N GLN A 482 7.10 -8.98 28.56
CA GLN A 482 7.54 -7.63 28.23
C GLN A 482 9.08 -7.61 28.21
N GLY A 483 9.67 -7.57 27.02
CA GLY A 483 11.11 -7.41 26.83
C GLY A 483 11.58 -8.09 25.56
N ASN A 484 11.63 -7.32 24.47
CA ASN A 484 12.05 -7.69 23.11
C ASN A 484 11.20 -8.79 22.44
N ILE A 485 10.27 -8.36 21.58
CA ILE A 485 9.44 -9.22 20.75
C ILE A 485 10.30 -9.80 19.63
N ASP A 486 10.60 -11.10 19.68
CA ASP A 486 11.05 -11.85 18.52
C ASP A 486 9.84 -12.13 17.61
N VAL A 487 9.74 -11.38 16.51
CA VAL A 487 8.65 -11.48 15.52
C VAL A 487 8.66 -12.85 14.83
N ALA A 488 9.81 -13.53 14.73
CA ALA A 488 9.87 -14.88 14.14
C ALA A 488 9.33 -15.94 15.12
N ALA A 489 9.55 -15.76 16.42
CA ALA A 489 8.92 -16.58 17.46
C ALA A 489 7.41 -16.32 17.55
N LEU A 490 6.99 -15.06 17.42
CA LEU A 490 5.57 -14.67 17.42
C LEU A 490 4.83 -15.19 16.19
N VAL A 491 5.41 -15.16 15.00
CA VAL A 491 4.81 -15.74 13.78
C VAL A 491 4.69 -17.26 13.91
N LYS A 492 5.72 -17.95 14.43
CA LYS A 492 5.65 -19.39 14.72
C LYS A 492 4.56 -19.72 15.75
N GLU A 493 4.44 -18.91 16.80
CA GLU A 493 3.44 -19.13 17.85
C GLU A 493 2.02 -18.75 17.37
N VAL A 494 1.83 -17.69 16.58
CA VAL A 494 0.54 -17.31 15.97
C VAL A 494 0.06 -18.36 14.97
N SER A 495 0.96 -18.95 14.18
CA SER A 495 0.63 -20.11 13.33
C SER A 495 0.31 -21.36 14.17
N ARG A 496 0.92 -21.53 15.35
CA ARG A 496 0.65 -22.63 16.29
C ARG A 496 -0.65 -22.43 17.08
N LEU A 497 -1.06 -21.19 17.32
CA LEU A 497 -2.28 -20.78 18.03
C LEU A 497 -3.56 -20.94 17.19
N GLY A 498 -3.46 -21.28 15.90
CA GLY A 498 -4.61 -21.62 15.06
C GLY A 498 -5.42 -22.85 15.53
N SER A 499 -4.98 -23.56 16.57
CA SER A 499 -5.76 -24.60 17.23
C SER A 499 -5.73 -24.48 18.75
N ALA A 500 -6.92 -24.51 19.35
CA ALA A 500 -7.18 -24.51 20.80
C ALA A 500 -6.33 -25.50 21.61
N VAL A 501 -6.02 -26.63 20.99
CA VAL A 501 -5.42 -27.81 21.59
C VAL A 501 -4.04 -27.99 20.96
N PRO A 502 -2.95 -28.02 21.74
CA PRO A 502 -1.60 -28.19 21.20
C PRO A 502 -1.42 -29.60 20.61
N VAL A 503 -0.61 -29.71 19.56
CA VAL A 503 -0.17 -31.00 19.01
C VAL A 503 0.43 -31.85 20.13
N GLY A 504 0.03 -33.12 20.19
CA GLY A 504 0.42 -34.05 21.25
C GLY A 504 -0.55 -34.18 22.43
N ALA A 505 -1.51 -33.26 22.58
CA ALA A 505 -2.54 -33.35 23.62
C ALA A 505 -3.49 -34.52 23.38
N VAL A 506 -3.81 -35.25 24.46
CA VAL A 506 -4.75 -36.39 24.43
C VAL A 506 -6.09 -35.95 25.00
N MET A 507 -7.16 -36.21 24.26
CA MET A 507 -8.52 -35.85 24.64
C MET A 507 -9.50 -37.00 24.43
N ALA A 508 -10.49 -37.07 25.31
CA ALA A 508 -11.60 -38.01 25.24
C ALA A 508 -12.73 -37.45 24.37
N PHE A 509 -13.20 -38.25 23.41
CA PHE A 509 -14.38 -37.96 22.60
C PHE A 509 -15.46 -39.01 22.87
N PRO A 510 -16.72 -38.60 23.16
CA PRO A 510 -17.78 -39.53 23.53
C PRO A 510 -18.40 -40.28 22.34
N THR A 511 -17.91 -40.05 21.11
CA THR A 511 -18.39 -40.68 19.87
C THR A 511 -17.27 -41.47 19.21
N GLY A 512 -17.61 -42.40 18.32
CA GLY A 512 -16.64 -43.17 17.53
C GLY A 512 -16.10 -42.44 16.28
N ILE A 513 -16.22 -41.10 16.19
CA ILE A 513 -15.78 -40.31 15.04
C ILE A 513 -14.56 -39.49 15.42
N VAL A 514 -13.45 -39.68 14.70
CA VAL A 514 -12.21 -38.94 14.94
C VAL A 514 -12.40 -37.49 14.45
N PRO A 515 -12.30 -36.49 15.33
CA PRO A 515 -12.50 -35.10 14.91
C PRO A 515 -11.37 -34.61 13.99
N PRO A 516 -11.64 -33.66 13.08
CA PRO A 516 -10.61 -33.04 12.26
C PRO A 516 -9.47 -32.47 13.10
N GLY A 517 -8.22 -32.71 12.68
CA GLY A 517 -7.04 -32.28 13.43
C GLY A 517 -6.49 -33.30 14.43
N PHE A 518 -7.18 -34.43 14.62
CA PHE A 518 -6.84 -35.47 15.58
C PHE A 518 -6.61 -36.82 14.89
N LEU A 519 -5.87 -37.69 15.59
CA LEU A 519 -5.72 -39.11 15.26
C LEU A 519 -6.19 -39.94 16.45
N GLU A 520 -6.84 -41.07 16.20
CA GLU A 520 -7.16 -42.04 17.25
C GLU A 520 -5.87 -42.66 17.82
N LEU A 521 -5.81 -42.79 19.15
CA LEU A 521 -4.71 -43.49 19.84
C LEU A 521 -4.90 -45.02 19.79
N ASN A 522 -4.65 -45.59 18.61
CA ASN A 522 -4.88 -47.00 18.27
C ASN A 522 -3.61 -47.79 17.92
N GLY A 523 -2.42 -47.30 18.33
CA GLY A 523 -1.16 -48.01 18.09
C GLY A 523 -0.63 -47.96 16.65
N SER A 524 -1.30 -47.23 15.74
CA SER A 524 -0.96 -47.18 14.32
C SER A 524 0.38 -46.49 14.04
N VAL A 525 0.99 -46.87 12.91
CA VAL A 525 2.21 -46.24 12.37
C VAL A 525 1.81 -45.11 11.43
N GLN A 526 2.43 -43.95 11.61
CA GLN A 526 2.14 -42.71 10.90
C GLN A 526 3.40 -42.15 10.24
N SER A 527 3.23 -41.43 9.13
CA SER A 527 4.34 -40.82 8.40
C SER A 527 4.82 -39.53 9.06
N THR A 528 6.15 -39.38 9.22
CA THR A 528 6.76 -38.14 9.71
C THR A 528 6.56 -36.98 8.72
N SER A 529 6.38 -37.25 7.43
CA SER A 529 6.11 -36.21 6.44
C SER A 529 4.66 -35.73 6.46
N ALA A 530 3.72 -36.62 6.82
CA ALA A 530 2.30 -36.26 6.94
C ALA A 530 2.00 -35.54 8.27
N TYR A 531 2.73 -35.87 9.34
CA TYR A 531 2.52 -35.31 10.68
C TYR A 531 3.85 -34.89 11.33
N PRO A 532 4.58 -33.91 10.76
CA PRO A 532 5.91 -33.53 11.20
C PRO A 532 5.91 -33.06 12.66
N ASP A 533 4.95 -32.20 13.04
CA ASP A 533 4.85 -31.65 14.39
C ASP A 533 4.56 -32.74 15.44
N LEU A 534 3.67 -33.68 15.12
CA LEU A 534 3.34 -34.78 16.03
C LEU A 534 4.51 -35.77 16.15
N SER A 535 5.21 -36.03 15.04
CA SER A 535 6.39 -36.90 15.06
C SER A 535 7.54 -36.31 15.88
N ALA A 536 7.76 -34.99 15.76
CA ALA A 536 8.75 -34.27 16.56
C ALA A 536 8.38 -34.29 18.05
N TYR A 537 7.09 -34.22 18.38
CA TYR A 537 6.59 -34.26 19.74
C TYR A 537 6.71 -35.65 20.39
N LEU A 538 6.28 -36.72 19.71
CA LEU A 538 6.33 -38.09 20.27
C LEU A 538 7.73 -38.71 20.21
N GLY A 539 8.56 -38.27 19.26
CA GLY A 539 9.87 -38.85 19.00
C GLY A 539 9.79 -40.36 18.72
N THR A 540 10.69 -41.13 19.33
CA THR A 540 10.74 -42.60 19.20
C THR A 540 10.09 -43.34 20.37
N THR A 541 9.43 -42.62 21.29
CA THR A 541 8.96 -43.13 22.59
C THR A 541 8.08 -44.38 22.49
N PHE A 542 7.26 -44.47 21.44
CA PHE A 542 6.33 -45.58 21.22
C PHE A 542 6.77 -46.54 20.12
N ASN A 543 7.92 -46.28 19.48
CA ASN A 543 8.41 -47.11 18.38
C ASN A 543 8.88 -48.48 18.90
N LYS A 544 8.63 -49.52 18.12
CA LYS A 544 9.04 -50.91 18.38
C LYS A 544 10.21 -51.35 17.50
N GLY A 545 10.63 -50.51 16.53
CA GLY A 545 11.73 -50.76 15.61
C GLY A 545 11.31 -51.37 14.27
N ASP A 546 10.00 -51.52 14.04
CA ASP A 546 9.39 -52.11 12.85
C ASP A 546 8.60 -51.09 11.99
N GLU A 547 8.68 -49.79 12.32
CA GLU A 547 7.89 -48.73 11.69
C GLU A 547 8.31 -48.41 10.24
N GLY A 548 9.56 -48.73 9.87
CA GLY A 548 10.17 -48.30 8.60
C GLY A 548 10.68 -46.85 8.63
N THR A 549 11.68 -46.55 7.81
CA THR A 549 12.32 -45.22 7.76
C THR A 549 11.32 -44.13 7.38
N GLY A 550 11.27 -43.04 8.16
CA GLY A 550 10.34 -41.92 7.92
C GLY A 550 8.96 -42.08 8.56
N ASN A 551 8.79 -43.03 9.49
CA ASN A 551 7.56 -43.25 10.22
C ASN A 551 7.76 -43.25 11.75
N PHE A 552 6.67 -43.04 12.49
CA PHE A 552 6.62 -43.10 13.95
C PHE A 552 5.31 -43.78 14.42
N ARG A 553 5.28 -44.30 15.64
CA ARG A 553 4.11 -45.02 16.18
C ARG A 553 3.31 -44.18 17.18
N LEU A 554 1.98 -44.27 17.09
CA LEU A 554 1.07 -43.69 18.09
C LEU A 554 0.94 -44.61 19.32
N PRO A 555 0.62 -44.06 20.51
CA PRO A 555 0.17 -44.87 21.65
C PRO A 555 -1.10 -45.69 21.35
N GLU A 556 -1.29 -46.79 22.08
CA GLU A 556 -2.46 -47.67 22.02
C GLU A 556 -3.27 -47.54 23.31
N SER A 557 -4.38 -46.81 23.28
CA SER A 557 -5.16 -46.48 24.49
C SER A 557 -6.53 -47.17 24.55
N ARG A 558 -6.87 -48.02 23.58
CA ARG A 558 -8.16 -48.69 23.56
C ARG A 558 -8.26 -49.67 24.72
N GLY A 559 -9.26 -49.47 25.57
CA GLY A 559 -9.46 -50.25 26.78
C GLY A 559 -8.60 -49.82 27.98
N GLU A 560 -7.85 -48.72 27.86
CA GLU A 560 -6.98 -48.19 28.91
C GLU A 560 -7.59 -46.94 29.59
N PHE A 561 -7.23 -46.74 30.87
CA PHE A 561 -7.46 -45.47 31.57
C PHE A 561 -6.21 -44.60 31.54
N LEU A 562 -6.35 -43.27 31.49
CA LEU A 562 -5.20 -42.39 31.72
C LEU A 562 -4.98 -42.23 33.23
N ARG A 563 -3.72 -42.36 33.68
CA ARG A 563 -3.28 -42.13 35.06
C ARG A 563 -2.18 -41.07 35.07
N GLY A 564 -2.12 -40.22 36.10
CA GLY A 564 -0.98 -39.33 36.28
C GLY A 564 0.35 -40.09 36.40
N TRP A 565 1.38 -39.64 35.68
CA TRP A 565 2.75 -40.12 35.86
C TRP A 565 3.27 -39.72 37.25
N ASP A 566 3.98 -40.62 37.94
CA ASP A 566 4.46 -40.38 39.30
C ASP A 566 5.45 -39.22 39.39
N HIS A 567 6.30 -39.07 38.37
CA HIS A 567 7.33 -38.03 38.26
C HIS A 567 8.04 -37.72 39.60
N GLY A 568 8.45 -38.78 40.32
CA GLY A 568 9.20 -38.67 41.57
C GLY A 568 8.37 -38.40 42.84
N ARG A 569 7.03 -38.43 42.78
CA ARG A 569 6.14 -38.28 43.95
C ARG A 569 6.25 -39.46 44.93
N GLY A 570 6.61 -40.65 44.46
CA GLY A 570 6.80 -41.82 45.31
C GLY A 570 5.58 -42.72 45.47
N VAL A 571 4.49 -42.46 44.73
CA VAL A 571 3.23 -43.22 44.80
C VAL A 571 3.19 -44.34 43.76
N ASP A 572 3.72 -44.11 42.55
CA ASP A 572 3.88 -45.10 41.47
C ASP A 572 5.35 -45.15 41.00
N THR A 573 6.25 -45.44 41.94
CA THR A 573 7.71 -45.47 41.69
C THR A 573 8.10 -46.47 40.61
N GLY A 574 9.06 -46.10 39.76
CA GLY A 574 9.63 -46.97 38.72
C GLY A 574 8.92 -46.95 37.37
N ARG A 575 7.91 -46.10 37.19
CA ARG A 575 7.18 -45.95 35.91
C ARG A 575 7.66 -44.76 35.10
N ALA A 576 7.66 -44.91 33.78
CA ALA A 576 7.93 -43.84 32.81
C ALA A 576 6.62 -43.30 32.21
N ALA A 577 6.62 -42.05 31.75
CA ALA A 577 5.52 -41.49 30.97
C ALA A 577 5.26 -42.35 29.71
N GLY A 578 3.98 -42.54 29.37
CA GLY A 578 3.56 -43.40 28.25
C GLY A 578 3.61 -44.91 28.52
N SER A 579 4.04 -45.36 29.70
CA SER A 579 4.10 -46.79 30.03
C SER A 579 2.73 -47.41 30.33
N TYR A 580 2.53 -48.66 29.91
CA TYR A 580 1.30 -49.43 30.14
C TYR A 580 1.34 -50.21 31.46
N GLN A 581 0.17 -50.45 32.04
CA GLN A 581 0.01 -51.20 33.27
C GLN A 581 -1.14 -52.19 33.18
N THR A 582 -0.95 -53.41 33.72
CA THR A 582 -2.05 -54.37 33.92
C THR A 582 -2.91 -53.99 35.13
N ASP A 583 -4.15 -54.49 35.18
CA ASP A 583 -5.03 -54.41 36.34
C ASP A 583 -4.47 -55.22 37.52
N THR A 584 -4.71 -54.74 38.75
CA THR A 584 -4.33 -55.43 39.99
C THR A 584 -5.31 -55.12 41.13
N LEU A 585 -5.61 -56.10 41.98
CA LEU A 585 -6.32 -55.96 43.25
C LEU A 585 -5.35 -55.66 44.40
N LYS A 586 -5.79 -54.97 45.45
CA LYS A 586 -4.98 -54.86 46.66
C LYS A 586 -4.82 -56.20 47.36
N ALA A 587 -3.57 -56.61 47.62
CA ALA A 587 -3.24 -57.76 48.44
C ALA A 587 -3.78 -57.53 49.85
N HIS A 588 -4.64 -58.43 50.31
CA HIS A 588 -5.20 -58.39 51.65
C HIS A 588 -5.31 -59.81 52.19
N SER A 589 -5.14 -59.94 53.49
CA SER A 589 -5.22 -61.20 54.23
C SER A 589 -6.27 -61.06 55.33
N HIS A 590 -7.09 -62.09 55.53
CA HIS A 590 -8.00 -62.16 56.67
C HIS A 590 -7.34 -62.97 57.79
N TYR A 591 -7.26 -62.41 58.99
CA TYR A 591 -6.76 -63.09 60.19
C TYR A 591 -7.93 -63.52 61.08
N LEU A 592 -7.96 -64.79 61.48
CA LEU A 592 -8.96 -65.33 62.41
C LEU A 592 -8.29 -65.59 63.77
N PRO A 593 -8.57 -64.80 64.82
CA PRO A 593 -8.16 -65.17 66.17
C PRO A 593 -9.04 -66.31 66.67
N THR A 594 -8.49 -67.52 66.72
CA THR A 594 -9.12 -68.65 67.42
C THR A 594 -8.82 -68.51 68.91
N GLY A 595 -9.62 -67.73 69.62
CA GLY A 595 -9.58 -67.65 71.07
C GLY A 595 -10.77 -68.39 71.66
N SER A 596 -10.55 -69.58 72.21
CA SER A 596 -11.54 -70.26 73.06
C SER A 596 -11.83 -69.40 74.29
N GLY A 597 -13.09 -69.05 74.51
CA GLY A 597 -13.55 -68.51 75.80
C GLY A 597 -14.55 -67.37 75.68
N GLY A 598 -15.84 -67.73 75.56
CA GLY A 598 -16.99 -66.98 76.08
C GLY A 598 -16.97 -65.46 75.98
N GLY A 599 -17.27 -64.93 74.80
CA GLY A 599 -17.70 -63.54 74.63
C GLY A 599 -18.34 -63.41 73.25
N GLN A 600 -19.66 -63.26 73.21
CA GLN A 600 -20.39 -63.12 71.95
C GLN A 600 -19.88 -61.89 71.19
N ALA A 601 -19.36 -62.10 69.97
CA ALA A 601 -19.03 -61.01 69.08
C ALA A 601 -20.33 -60.44 68.51
N ILE A 602 -20.71 -59.26 68.99
CA ILE A 602 -21.74 -58.42 68.37
C ILE A 602 -21.10 -57.79 67.12
N ASP A 603 -21.81 -57.79 65.99
CA ASP A 603 -21.34 -57.10 64.79
C ASP A 603 -21.25 -55.56 65.03
N PRO A 604 -20.60 -54.79 64.14
CA PRO A 604 -20.50 -53.33 64.30
C PRO A 604 -21.85 -52.58 64.29
N ASN A 605 -22.95 -53.25 63.97
CA ASN A 605 -24.28 -52.68 63.80
C ASN A 605 -25.28 -53.11 64.89
N GLY A 606 -24.87 -53.92 65.85
CA GLY A 606 -25.73 -54.35 66.96
C GLY A 606 -26.76 -55.43 66.60
N GLU A 607 -26.65 -56.07 65.44
CA GLU A 607 -27.60 -57.08 64.97
C GLU A 607 -27.08 -58.49 65.30
N THR A 608 -27.91 -59.30 65.95
CA THR A 608 -27.62 -60.73 66.17
C THR A 608 -27.84 -61.51 64.87
N PRO A 609 -26.84 -62.22 64.32
CA PRO A 609 -27.04 -63.05 63.14
C PRO A 609 -27.98 -64.22 63.50
N SER A 610 -29.24 -64.16 63.04
CA SER A 610 -30.18 -65.25 63.27
C SER A 610 -29.95 -66.37 62.25
N VAL A 611 -29.14 -67.35 62.59
CA VAL A 611 -29.31 -68.70 62.04
C VAL A 611 -29.50 -69.68 63.19
N VAL A 612 -30.78 -69.89 63.51
CA VAL A 612 -31.23 -70.94 64.42
C VAL A 612 -31.42 -72.20 63.58
N LEU A 613 -30.52 -73.17 63.68
CA LEU A 613 -30.82 -74.54 63.25
C LEU A 613 -31.67 -75.18 64.35
N LYS A 614 -33.00 -75.08 64.23
CA LYS A 614 -33.89 -75.89 65.08
C LYS A 614 -33.86 -77.32 64.54
N ASP A 615 -33.24 -78.21 65.29
CA ASP A 615 -33.50 -79.64 65.20
C ASP A 615 -34.91 -79.88 65.77
N THR A 616 -35.86 -80.26 64.91
CA THR A 616 -37.06 -80.95 65.38
C THR A 616 -36.96 -82.43 65.05
N ALA A 617 -37.22 -83.26 66.06
CA ALA A 617 -37.11 -84.72 66.09
C ALA A 617 -37.83 -85.50 64.96
N ALA A 618 -38.62 -84.83 64.10
CA ALA A 618 -39.25 -85.43 62.93
C ALA A 618 -38.25 -85.69 61.78
N ASP A 619 -37.09 -85.01 61.74
CA ASP A 619 -36.10 -85.17 60.67
C ASP A 619 -35.12 -86.34 60.93
N TRP A 620 -35.11 -86.89 62.15
CA TRP A 620 -34.28 -88.04 62.54
C TRP A 620 -34.73 -89.37 61.91
N ALA A 621 -36.00 -89.48 61.48
CA ALA A 621 -36.57 -90.73 60.99
C ALA A 621 -36.15 -91.10 59.54
N LEU A 622 -35.59 -90.17 58.76
CA LEU A 622 -35.18 -90.45 57.37
C LEU A 622 -33.72 -90.97 57.25
N ARG A 623 -32.89 -90.83 58.30
CA ARG A 623 -31.48 -91.28 58.30
C ARG A 623 -31.27 -92.75 58.67
N SER A 624 -32.30 -93.50 59.07
CA SER A 624 -32.12 -94.87 59.59
C SER A 624 -32.61 -96.01 58.69
N THR A 625 -33.25 -95.74 57.54
CA THR A 625 -33.87 -96.80 56.71
C THR A 625 -32.99 -97.32 55.57
N PHE A 626 -31.85 -96.70 55.27
CA PHE A 626 -30.91 -97.22 54.26
C PHE A 626 -29.52 -97.39 54.87
N GLY A 627 -29.23 -98.61 55.33
CA GLY A 627 -27.90 -99.03 55.74
C GLY A 627 -26.92 -98.91 54.56
N GLY A 628 -25.89 -98.09 54.74
CA GLY A 628 -24.80 -97.85 53.80
C GLY A 628 -24.12 -96.52 54.12
N ASP A 629 -22.80 -96.54 54.27
CA ASP A 629 -21.90 -95.46 54.74
C ASP A 629 -21.84 -94.19 53.86
N ASN A 630 -22.93 -93.68 53.27
CA ASN A 630 -22.89 -92.47 52.46
C ASN A 630 -24.17 -91.62 52.59
N ALA A 631 -24.59 -91.30 53.80
CA ALA A 631 -25.37 -90.07 53.99
C ALA A 631 -24.41 -88.88 53.96
N GLU A 632 -23.72 -88.70 52.83
CA GLU A 632 -23.16 -87.40 52.46
C GLU A 632 -24.34 -86.44 52.52
N LEU A 633 -24.35 -85.53 53.49
CA LEU A 633 -25.02 -84.27 53.29
C LEU A 633 -24.19 -83.53 52.23
N SER A 634 -24.34 -83.97 50.98
CA SER A 634 -23.71 -83.36 49.83
C SER A 634 -24.27 -81.94 49.80
N ILE A 635 -23.47 -80.97 50.24
CA ILE A 635 -23.60 -79.60 49.76
C ILE A 635 -23.32 -79.73 48.26
N GLY A 636 -24.38 -80.05 47.52
CA GLY A 636 -24.36 -80.17 46.09
C GLY A 636 -23.99 -78.81 45.53
N SER A 637 -22.71 -78.66 45.19
CA SER A 637 -22.10 -77.46 44.63
C SER A 637 -22.38 -76.18 45.42
N VAL A 638 -21.34 -75.64 46.06
CA VAL A 638 -21.31 -74.23 46.48
C VAL A 638 -21.69 -73.38 45.27
N ARG A 639 -22.93 -72.87 45.26
CA ARG A 639 -23.35 -71.88 44.26
C ARG A 639 -22.68 -70.58 44.64
N THR A 640 -21.51 -70.34 44.04
CA THR A 640 -20.88 -69.03 44.00
C THR A 640 -21.85 -68.08 43.31
N TYR A 641 -22.44 -67.15 44.07
CA TYR A 641 -23.12 -66.01 43.46
C TYR A 641 -22.05 -65.06 42.92
N ASN A 642 -21.67 -65.28 41.66
CA ASN A 642 -20.84 -64.34 40.91
C ASN A 642 -21.66 -63.08 40.65
N TYR A 643 -21.47 -62.05 41.46
CA TYR A 643 -21.89 -60.71 41.11
C TYR A 643 -20.86 -60.10 40.16
N GLY A 644 -21.01 -60.38 38.85
CA GLY A 644 -20.30 -59.69 37.77
C GLY A 644 -19.14 -60.48 37.16
N ASN A 645 -19.37 -61.00 35.96
CA ASN A 645 -18.51 -61.95 35.25
C ASN A 645 -17.37 -61.24 34.48
N ALA A 646 -16.74 -60.22 35.06
CA ALA A 646 -15.67 -59.48 34.38
C ALA A 646 -14.31 -60.09 34.73
N THR A 647 -13.47 -60.30 33.72
CA THR A 647 -12.09 -60.82 33.83
C THR A 647 -11.08 -59.79 34.36
N GLU A 648 -11.50 -58.56 34.64
CA GLU A 648 -10.65 -57.41 35.01
C GLU A 648 -11.35 -56.49 36.01
N THR A 649 -10.58 -55.90 36.94
CA THR A 649 -11.08 -54.86 37.85
C THR A 649 -11.03 -53.49 37.19
N ARG A 650 -12.17 -52.80 37.08
CA ARG A 650 -12.27 -51.46 36.49
C ARG A 650 -13.10 -50.50 37.34
N PRO A 651 -12.74 -49.21 37.42
CA PRO A 651 -13.62 -48.22 38.01
C PRO A 651 -14.87 -48.08 37.13
N ARG A 652 -15.93 -47.55 37.74
CA ARG A 652 -17.08 -47.07 36.97
C ARG A 652 -16.60 -46.04 35.94
N ASN A 653 -16.87 -46.28 34.66
CA ASN A 653 -16.33 -45.46 33.57
C ASN A 653 -17.37 -45.22 32.46
N LEU A 654 -17.08 -44.24 31.61
CA LEU A 654 -17.73 -44.00 30.34
C LEU A 654 -16.74 -44.40 29.23
N ALA A 655 -17.17 -45.23 28.29
CA ALA A 655 -16.35 -45.56 27.12
C ALA A 655 -16.24 -44.33 26.21
N VAL A 656 -15.00 -43.91 25.93
CA VAL A 656 -14.67 -42.76 25.09
C VAL A 656 -13.60 -43.16 24.09
N MET A 657 -13.55 -42.48 22.94
CA MET A 657 -12.45 -42.57 22.01
C MET A 657 -11.37 -41.58 22.40
N TRP A 658 -10.18 -42.08 22.70
CA TRP A 658 -9.02 -41.25 22.96
C TRP A 658 -8.37 -40.84 21.65
N CYS A 659 -8.27 -39.54 21.41
CA CYS A 659 -7.56 -39.02 20.24
C CYS A 659 -6.43 -38.08 20.68
N ILE A 660 -5.37 -38.07 19.89
CA ILE A 660 -4.22 -37.17 20.03
C ILE A 660 -4.29 -36.07 18.97
N LYS A 661 -4.04 -34.84 19.39
CA LYS A 661 -3.96 -33.70 18.46
C LYS A 661 -2.76 -33.89 17.55
N ALA A 662 -2.98 -33.96 16.25
CA ALA A 662 -1.95 -34.31 15.29
C ALA A 662 -1.46 -33.12 14.45
N TRP A 663 -2.30 -32.12 14.21
CA TRP A 663 -1.92 -30.89 13.49
C TRP A 663 -2.86 -29.72 13.80
N ASN A 664 -2.37 -28.47 13.72
CA ASN A 664 -3.14 -27.28 14.11
C ASN A 664 -3.99 -26.65 12.99
N ALA A 665 -3.70 -26.94 11.72
CA ALA A 665 -4.51 -26.58 10.54
C ALA A 665 -4.30 -27.64 9.44
N PRO A 666 -5.31 -27.97 8.59
CA PRO A 666 -5.14 -28.99 7.56
C PRO A 666 -3.92 -28.68 6.69
N ILE A 667 -2.85 -29.44 6.91
CA ILE A 667 -1.62 -29.42 6.10
C ILE A 667 -1.81 -30.16 4.77
N ASN A 668 -3.00 -30.71 4.52
CA ASN A 668 -3.40 -31.17 3.20
C ASN A 668 -4.01 -30.02 2.38
N GLN A 669 -3.21 -29.00 2.07
CA GLN A 669 -3.22 -28.50 0.70
C GLN A 669 -2.09 -29.29 0.03
N GLY A 670 -2.46 -30.31 -0.75
CA GLY A 670 -1.47 -31.03 -1.55
C GLY A 670 -0.53 -30.04 -2.22
N ASN A 671 0.77 -30.28 -2.12
CA ASN A 671 1.86 -29.44 -2.61
C ASN A 671 1.38 -28.35 -3.58
N ILE A 672 1.23 -27.11 -3.11
CA ILE A 672 1.20 -25.99 -4.05
C ILE A 672 2.59 -25.99 -4.66
N ASP A 673 2.69 -26.49 -5.88
CA ASP A 673 3.89 -26.38 -6.68
C ASP A 673 4.05 -24.90 -7.05
N ILE A 674 4.81 -24.19 -6.20
CA ILE A 674 5.14 -22.78 -6.40
C ILE A 674 5.83 -22.59 -7.76
N ALA A 675 6.52 -23.61 -8.29
CA ALA A 675 7.11 -23.54 -9.63
C ALA A 675 6.03 -23.54 -10.73
N ALA A 676 4.96 -24.33 -10.58
CA ALA A 676 3.83 -24.30 -11.51
C ALA A 676 3.04 -22.98 -11.44
N LEU A 677 2.87 -22.41 -10.23
CA LEU A 677 2.21 -21.11 -10.07
C LEU A 677 3.08 -19.95 -10.58
N ALA A 678 4.41 -20.06 -10.45
CA ALA A 678 5.36 -19.07 -10.95
C ALA A 678 5.33 -18.96 -12.49
N VAL A 679 5.02 -20.04 -13.20
CA VAL A 679 4.82 -20.00 -14.66
C VAL A 679 3.56 -19.21 -15.01
N LEU A 680 2.46 -19.43 -14.26
CA LEU A 680 1.19 -18.74 -14.49
C LEU A 680 1.22 -17.25 -14.10
N ALA A 681 2.13 -16.83 -13.21
CA ALA A 681 2.31 -15.44 -12.80
C ALA A 681 3.14 -14.60 -13.79
N GLN A 682 3.78 -15.22 -14.79
CA GLN A 682 4.56 -14.52 -15.80
C GLN A 682 3.66 -13.84 -16.84
N GLN A 683 4.21 -12.87 -17.56
CA GLN A 683 3.53 -12.23 -18.69
C GLN A 683 3.27 -13.29 -19.78
N ALA A 684 2.02 -13.41 -20.22
CA ALA A 684 1.65 -14.29 -21.32
C ALA A 684 2.36 -13.84 -22.60
N SER A 685 2.79 -14.82 -23.40
CA SER A 685 3.36 -14.62 -24.74
C SER A 685 2.83 -15.69 -25.68
N GLU A 686 3.18 -15.64 -26.97
CA GLU A 686 2.76 -16.65 -27.95
C GLU A 686 3.24 -18.07 -27.60
N THR A 687 4.33 -18.20 -26.84
CA THR A 687 4.92 -19.49 -26.46
C THR A 687 4.67 -19.88 -25.00
N ASN A 688 4.31 -18.93 -24.13
CA ASN A 688 4.19 -19.16 -22.68
C ASN A 688 2.77 -18.86 -22.18
N GLN A 689 2.19 -19.81 -21.45
CA GLN A 689 0.97 -19.57 -20.67
C GLN A 689 1.27 -18.65 -19.49
N GLY A 690 0.48 -17.59 -19.30
CA GLY A 690 0.69 -16.59 -18.25
C GLY A 690 -0.48 -15.59 -18.14
N THR A 691 -0.24 -14.48 -17.45
CA THR A 691 -1.21 -13.37 -17.33
C THR A 691 -0.96 -12.29 -18.38
N ALA A 692 -2.02 -11.73 -18.97
CA ALA A 692 -1.94 -10.57 -19.86
C ALA A 692 -2.88 -9.46 -19.38
N LYS A 693 -2.43 -8.21 -19.49
CA LYS A 693 -3.27 -7.06 -19.16
C LYS A 693 -4.26 -6.78 -20.28
N VAL A 694 -5.43 -6.24 -19.95
CA VAL A 694 -6.38 -5.77 -20.96
C VAL A 694 -5.91 -4.43 -21.54
N ALA A 695 -5.78 -4.35 -22.87
CA ALA A 695 -5.33 -3.15 -23.57
C ALA A 695 -6.27 -1.96 -23.29
N THR A 696 -5.72 -0.76 -23.08
CA THR A 696 -6.50 0.48 -23.08
C THR A 696 -6.99 0.81 -24.49
N GLN A 697 -7.93 1.76 -24.62
CA GLN A 697 -8.39 2.19 -25.95
C GLN A 697 -7.26 2.84 -26.76
N ALA A 698 -6.38 3.61 -26.12
CA ALA A 698 -5.22 4.21 -26.76
C ALA A 698 -4.24 3.14 -27.27
N GLN A 699 -3.93 2.12 -26.46
CA GLN A 699 -3.09 0.99 -26.87
C GLN A 699 -3.72 0.18 -28.02
N THR A 700 -5.03 -0.05 -27.95
CA THR A 700 -5.77 -0.74 -29.03
C THR A 700 -5.70 0.04 -30.34
N ASN A 701 -5.78 1.37 -30.29
CA ASN A 701 -5.70 2.22 -31.48
C ASN A 701 -4.28 2.29 -32.07
N ALA A 702 -3.25 2.25 -31.22
CA ALA A 702 -1.85 2.30 -31.65
C ALA A 702 -1.37 0.97 -32.26
N GLY A 703 -1.91 -0.16 -31.80
CA GLY A 703 -1.64 -1.48 -32.39
C GLY A 703 -0.18 -1.95 -32.32
N ALA A 704 0.59 -1.49 -31.33
CA ALA A 704 2.04 -1.71 -31.25
C ALA A 704 2.51 -2.45 -29.97
N ASP A 705 1.58 -2.89 -29.11
CA ASP A 705 1.88 -3.46 -27.78
C ASP A 705 1.40 -4.92 -27.69
N ASP A 706 2.35 -5.86 -27.72
CA ASP A 706 2.09 -7.30 -27.65
C ASP A 706 1.92 -7.82 -26.20
N SER A 707 2.09 -6.96 -25.19
CA SER A 707 1.94 -7.34 -23.78
C SER A 707 0.49 -7.28 -23.27
N VAL A 708 -0.44 -6.85 -24.13
CA VAL A 708 -1.83 -6.60 -23.77
C VAL A 708 -2.82 -7.28 -24.70
N ILE A 709 -3.97 -7.68 -24.17
CA ILE A 709 -5.06 -8.31 -24.92
C ILE A 709 -6.21 -7.34 -25.20
N VAL A 710 -6.69 -7.35 -26.44
CA VAL A 710 -7.88 -6.58 -26.84
C VAL A 710 -9.13 -7.39 -26.49
N THR A 711 -10.11 -6.76 -25.84
CA THR A 711 -11.36 -7.44 -25.49
C THR A 711 -12.32 -7.51 -26.69
N PRO A 712 -13.24 -8.49 -26.74
CA PRO A 712 -14.28 -8.56 -27.76
C PRO A 712 -15.06 -7.25 -27.93
N LYS A 713 -15.34 -6.54 -26.82
CA LYS A 713 -15.98 -5.21 -26.83
C LYS A 713 -15.16 -4.16 -27.58
N LYS A 714 -13.84 -4.15 -27.41
CA LYS A 714 -12.95 -3.21 -28.10
C LYS A 714 -12.75 -3.59 -29.57
N LEU A 715 -12.76 -4.88 -29.90
CA LEU A 715 -12.78 -5.35 -31.29
C LEU A 715 -14.05 -4.87 -32.02
N THR A 716 -15.21 -4.90 -31.37
CA THR A 716 -16.47 -4.42 -31.97
C THR A 716 -16.56 -2.90 -32.11
N TRP A 717 -15.86 -2.12 -31.28
CA TRP A 717 -15.82 -0.66 -31.38
C TRP A 717 -14.99 -0.14 -32.56
N GLY A 718 -14.10 -0.96 -33.11
CA GLY A 718 -13.28 -0.55 -34.24
C GLY A 718 -14.04 -0.42 -35.56
N PHE A 719 -15.23 -1.02 -35.69
CA PHE A 719 -16.01 -1.00 -36.93
C PHE A 719 -17.16 0.01 -36.88
N GLN A 720 -17.26 0.87 -37.89
CA GLN A 720 -18.40 1.79 -38.04
C GLN A 720 -19.35 1.26 -39.12
N PHE A 721 -20.65 1.12 -38.80
CA PHE A 721 -21.64 0.61 -39.74
C PHE A 721 -22.80 1.58 -39.93
N GLN A 722 -23.26 1.69 -41.19
CA GLN A 722 -24.60 2.15 -41.52
C GLN A 722 -25.36 1.03 -42.23
N LYS A 723 -26.30 0.40 -41.52
CA LYS A 723 -27.07 -0.75 -42.00
C LYS A 723 -28.39 -0.30 -42.63
N SER A 724 -28.33 0.27 -43.83
CA SER A 724 -29.51 0.65 -44.60
C SER A 724 -29.30 0.34 -46.09
N GLY A 725 -30.34 0.59 -46.90
CA GLY A 725 -30.29 0.37 -48.36
C GLY A 725 -29.20 1.18 -49.07
N ILE A 726 -28.76 2.29 -48.46
CA ILE A 726 -27.55 3.04 -48.80
C ILE A 726 -26.68 3.05 -47.55
N GLY A 727 -25.64 2.22 -47.51
CA GLY A 727 -24.91 1.90 -46.28
C GLY A 727 -23.41 1.78 -46.46
N TYR A 728 -22.72 1.54 -45.36
CA TYR A 728 -21.27 1.36 -45.34
C TYR A 728 -20.78 0.55 -44.13
N CYS A 729 -19.56 0.05 -44.24
CA CYS A 729 -18.73 -0.52 -43.18
C CYS A 729 -17.34 0.11 -43.26
N VAL A 730 -16.90 0.76 -42.19
CA VAL A 730 -15.54 1.27 -42.02
C VAL A 730 -14.80 0.33 -41.08
N PHE A 731 -13.67 -0.20 -41.54
CA PHE A 731 -12.77 -1.00 -40.73
C PHE A 731 -11.90 -0.08 -39.86
N PRO A 732 -11.50 -0.53 -38.67
CA PRO A 732 -10.65 0.29 -37.81
C PRO A 732 -9.32 0.65 -38.46
N SER A 733 -8.75 1.79 -38.07
CA SER A 733 -7.45 2.27 -38.58
C SER A 733 -6.31 1.27 -38.36
N TRP A 734 -6.34 0.50 -37.26
CA TRP A 734 -5.36 -0.56 -36.97
C TRP A 734 -5.52 -1.82 -37.85
N LEU A 735 -6.61 -1.95 -38.61
CA LEU A 735 -6.78 -2.93 -39.69
C LEU A 735 -6.56 -2.31 -41.08
N GLY A 736 -5.89 -1.16 -41.17
CA GLY A 736 -5.61 -0.48 -42.42
C GLY A 736 -6.72 0.43 -42.93
N GLY A 737 -7.78 0.66 -42.15
CA GLY A 737 -8.80 1.69 -42.44
C GLY A 737 -9.65 1.45 -43.68
N PHE A 738 -9.77 0.20 -44.13
CA PHE A 738 -10.54 -0.17 -45.32
C PHE A 738 -12.02 0.20 -45.19
N ILE A 739 -12.65 0.67 -46.26
CA ILE A 739 -14.05 1.10 -46.27
C ILE A 739 -14.78 0.36 -47.39
N ILE A 740 -15.95 -0.19 -47.07
CA ILE A 740 -16.89 -0.79 -48.01
C ILE A 740 -18.18 0.02 -47.97
N GLN A 741 -18.67 0.47 -49.11
CA GLN A 741 -19.90 1.26 -49.24
C GLN A 741 -20.82 0.64 -50.28
N TRP A 742 -22.12 0.73 -50.07
CA TRP A 742 -23.12 0.20 -51.01
C TRP A 742 -24.34 1.11 -51.08
N GLY A 743 -25.10 0.99 -52.16
CA GLY A 743 -26.34 1.73 -52.28
C GLY A 743 -27.20 1.34 -53.47
N VAL A 744 -28.36 1.99 -53.52
CA VAL A 744 -29.29 1.93 -54.64
C VAL A 744 -29.59 3.35 -55.10
N TYR A 745 -29.61 3.60 -56.40
CA TYR A 745 -29.91 4.90 -56.99
C TYR A 745 -30.81 4.76 -58.21
N SER A 746 -31.85 5.59 -58.31
CA SER A 746 -32.76 5.57 -59.47
C SER A 746 -32.26 6.52 -60.55
N ILE A 747 -31.94 5.96 -61.72
CA ILE A 747 -31.47 6.70 -62.89
C ILE A 747 -32.69 7.19 -63.67
N VAL A 748 -32.87 8.51 -63.75
CA VAL A 748 -34.09 9.16 -64.28
C VAL A 748 -34.03 9.51 -65.76
N SER A 749 -32.86 9.41 -66.40
CA SER A 749 -32.67 9.72 -67.83
C SER A 749 -31.58 8.83 -68.44
N SER A 750 -31.77 8.39 -69.69
CA SER A 750 -30.77 7.62 -70.46
C SER A 750 -29.79 8.49 -71.26
N THR A 751 -29.96 9.80 -71.25
CA THR A 751 -29.21 10.72 -72.13
C THR A 751 -28.20 11.61 -71.42
N THR A 752 -28.14 11.57 -70.08
CA THR A 752 -27.24 12.41 -69.27
C THR A 752 -26.48 11.60 -68.23
N ASP A 753 -25.24 11.99 -67.93
CA ASP A 753 -24.49 11.42 -66.81
C ASP A 753 -25.11 11.83 -65.49
N GLN A 754 -25.26 10.87 -64.59
CA GLN A 754 -25.73 11.11 -63.23
C GLN A 754 -24.62 10.78 -62.24
N THR A 755 -24.46 11.63 -61.22
CA THR A 755 -23.45 11.43 -60.19
C THR A 755 -24.08 10.76 -58.99
N ILE A 756 -23.51 9.62 -58.59
CA ILE A 756 -23.86 8.93 -57.34
C ILE A 756 -22.81 9.32 -56.30
N ALA A 757 -23.27 9.95 -55.22
CA ALA A 757 -22.43 10.27 -54.08
C ALA A 757 -22.30 9.06 -53.14
N PHE A 758 -21.09 8.84 -52.64
CA PHE A 758 -20.88 7.89 -51.54
C PHE A 758 -21.41 8.47 -50.22
N PRO A 759 -21.97 7.63 -49.34
CA PRO A 759 -22.33 8.01 -47.98
C PRO A 759 -21.18 8.64 -47.20
N LEU A 760 -19.97 8.15 -47.43
CA LEU A 760 -18.72 8.68 -46.89
C LEU A 760 -17.73 8.93 -48.02
N THR A 761 -17.01 10.04 -47.95
CA THR A 761 -15.87 10.26 -48.85
C THR A 761 -14.72 9.36 -48.41
N PHE A 762 -14.13 8.59 -49.35
CA PHE A 762 -12.93 7.79 -49.07
C PHE A 762 -11.76 8.72 -48.71
N PRO A 763 -11.13 8.59 -47.53
CA PRO A 763 -10.08 9.49 -47.08
C PRO A 763 -8.89 9.57 -48.06
N SER A 764 -8.42 8.42 -48.51
CA SER A 764 -7.19 8.26 -49.29
C SER A 764 -7.48 8.04 -50.77
N ALA A 765 -8.29 7.05 -51.12
CA ALA A 765 -8.67 6.71 -52.49
C ALA A 765 -9.90 5.80 -52.55
N ALA A 766 -10.77 6.03 -53.54
CA ALA A 766 -11.73 5.03 -53.97
C ALA A 766 -11.00 4.03 -54.90
N LEU A 767 -10.89 2.77 -54.48
CA LEU A 767 -10.08 1.77 -55.19
C LEU A 767 -10.86 1.14 -56.34
N SER A 768 -12.13 0.81 -56.11
CA SER A 768 -13.01 0.24 -57.13
C SER A 768 -14.47 0.47 -56.79
N ALA A 769 -15.31 0.55 -57.82
CA ALA A 769 -16.75 0.55 -57.69
C ALA A 769 -17.36 -0.31 -58.80
N VAL A 770 -18.49 -0.95 -58.50
CA VAL A 770 -19.27 -1.72 -59.44
C VAL A 770 -20.71 -1.25 -59.33
N ALA A 771 -21.35 -1.00 -60.46
CA ALA A 771 -22.76 -0.66 -60.56
C ALA A 771 -23.46 -1.65 -61.51
N LEU A 772 -24.63 -2.13 -61.09
CA LEU A 772 -25.44 -3.10 -61.81
C LEU A 772 -26.83 -2.53 -62.03
N SER A 773 -27.44 -2.79 -63.19
CA SER A 773 -28.85 -2.48 -63.45
C SER A 773 -29.75 -3.55 -62.86
N ASP A 774 -30.87 -3.13 -62.24
CA ASP A 774 -31.98 -4.03 -62.01
C ASP A 774 -32.70 -4.32 -63.35
N TYR A 775 -33.13 -5.57 -63.54
CA TYR A 775 -33.91 -6.03 -64.69
C TYR A 775 -35.29 -6.50 -64.22
N THR A 776 -36.32 -6.25 -65.02
CA THR A 776 -37.68 -6.73 -64.77
C THR A 776 -37.88 -8.07 -65.47
N PRO A 777 -38.07 -9.19 -64.73
CA PRO A 777 -38.30 -10.50 -65.33
C PRO A 777 -39.43 -10.48 -66.37
N GLY A 778 -39.11 -10.92 -67.60
CA GLY A 778 -40.06 -10.95 -68.71
C GLY A 778 -40.10 -9.69 -69.58
N SER A 779 -39.33 -8.64 -69.29
CA SER A 779 -39.18 -7.53 -70.24
C SER A 779 -38.35 -7.97 -71.45
N GLY A 780 -38.82 -7.64 -72.66
CA GLY A 780 -38.14 -7.96 -73.93
C GLY A 780 -36.86 -7.16 -74.20
N ALA A 781 -36.44 -6.29 -73.28
CA ALA A 781 -35.23 -5.48 -73.35
C ALA A 781 -34.49 -5.49 -71.99
N VAL A 782 -33.16 -5.60 -72.04
CA VAL A 782 -32.25 -5.51 -70.89
C VAL A 782 -31.46 -4.20 -71.00
N GLY A 783 -31.54 -3.34 -69.99
CA GLY A 783 -30.75 -2.11 -69.93
C GLY A 783 -29.36 -2.37 -69.37
N PHE A 784 -28.34 -1.69 -69.90
CA PHE A 784 -26.99 -1.71 -69.33
C PHE A 784 -26.69 -0.39 -68.62
N VAL A 785 -25.94 -0.47 -67.53
CA VAL A 785 -25.39 0.68 -66.80
C VAL A 785 -23.89 0.71 -67.05
N ALA A 786 -23.38 1.82 -67.56
CA ALA A 786 -21.97 2.10 -67.71
C ALA A 786 -21.51 3.00 -66.57
N MET A 787 -20.41 2.63 -65.93
CA MET A 787 -19.78 3.42 -64.89
C MET A 787 -18.66 4.29 -65.49
N GLY A 788 -18.68 5.58 -65.17
CA GLY A 788 -17.70 6.56 -65.61
C GLY A 788 -16.62 6.82 -64.56
N ALA A 789 -16.21 8.08 -64.43
CA ALA A 789 -15.11 8.47 -63.56
C ALA A 789 -15.42 8.18 -62.08
N LEU A 790 -14.50 7.46 -61.42
CA LEU A 790 -14.50 7.20 -59.98
C LEU A 790 -13.62 8.25 -59.27
N ASN A 791 -14.13 8.83 -58.20
CA ASN A 791 -13.38 9.72 -57.33
C ASN A 791 -13.70 9.41 -55.85
N LYS A 792 -13.05 10.12 -54.92
CA LYS A 792 -13.19 9.86 -53.48
C LYS A 792 -14.62 10.02 -52.95
N ALA A 793 -15.42 10.88 -53.57
CA ALA A 793 -16.75 11.27 -53.09
C ALA A 793 -17.89 10.57 -53.84
N GLY A 794 -17.60 9.88 -54.95
CA GLY A 794 -18.63 9.22 -55.74
C GLY A 794 -18.13 8.80 -57.11
N PHE A 795 -19.07 8.41 -57.96
CA PHE A 795 -18.82 8.02 -59.34
C PHE A 795 -19.96 8.45 -60.26
N THR A 796 -19.67 8.56 -61.55
CA THR A 796 -20.71 8.85 -62.56
C THR A 796 -21.26 7.57 -63.16
N VAL A 797 -22.55 7.57 -63.50
CA VAL A 797 -23.22 6.49 -64.20
C VAL A 797 -24.07 7.01 -65.35
N ARG A 798 -24.22 6.16 -66.37
CA ARG A 798 -25.18 6.34 -67.45
C ARG A 798 -25.86 5.01 -67.74
N SER A 799 -27.16 5.05 -68.05
CA SER A 799 -27.94 3.87 -68.40
C SER A 799 -28.53 4.00 -69.80
N SER A 800 -28.70 2.90 -70.52
CA SER A 800 -29.40 2.91 -71.82
C SER A 800 -30.92 3.15 -71.69
N MET A 801 -31.49 2.99 -70.49
CA MET A 801 -32.91 3.19 -70.17
C MET A 801 -33.07 3.69 -68.73
N GLY A 802 -34.19 4.34 -68.38
CA GLY A 802 -34.49 4.68 -66.99
C GLY A 802 -34.62 3.40 -66.13
N THR A 803 -33.77 3.25 -65.12
CA THR A 803 -33.70 2.04 -64.28
C THR A 803 -33.16 2.37 -62.89
N SER A 804 -33.28 1.46 -61.93
CA SER A 804 -32.55 1.56 -60.66
C SER A 804 -31.23 0.79 -60.76
N THR A 805 -30.16 1.38 -60.24
CA THR A 805 -28.85 0.75 -60.16
C THR A 805 -28.47 0.45 -58.71
N ARG A 806 -27.92 -0.74 -58.47
CA ARG A 806 -27.31 -1.12 -57.20
C ARG A 806 -25.80 -1.06 -57.36
N TRP A 807 -25.11 -0.56 -56.36
CA TRP A 807 -23.68 -0.39 -56.44
C TRP A 807 -22.97 -0.79 -55.15
N LEU A 808 -21.71 -1.21 -55.31
CA LEU A 808 -20.76 -1.52 -54.26
C LEU A 808 -19.44 -0.82 -54.59
N ALA A 809 -18.87 -0.12 -53.62
CA ALA A 809 -17.59 0.55 -53.74
C ALA A 809 -16.68 0.20 -52.57
N VAL A 810 -15.39 0.11 -52.85
CA VAL A 810 -14.34 -0.18 -51.86
C VAL A 810 -13.21 0.82 -51.97
N GLY A 811 -12.60 1.17 -50.84
CA GLY A 811 -11.54 2.17 -50.77
C GLY A 811 -10.93 2.31 -49.38
N CYS A 812 -10.05 3.29 -49.22
CA CYS A 812 -9.36 3.62 -47.98
C CYS A 812 -9.14 5.13 -47.85
#